data_AF-A0A7G8UJ56-F1
#
_entry.id   AF-A0A7G8UJ56-F1
#
_cell.length_a   1.000
_cell.length_b   1.000
_cell.length_c   1.000
_cell.angle_alpha   90.00
_cell.angle_beta   90.00
_cell.angle_gamma   90.00
#
_symmetry.space_group_name_H-M   'P 1'
#
loop_
_entity.id
_entity.type
_entity.pdbx_description
1 polymer ?
#
loop_
_entity_poly.entity_id
_entity_poly.type
_entity_poly.pdbx_seq_one_letter_code
_entity_poly.pdbx_strand_id
1 'polypeptide(L)'
;MKVEKLLINVSRILAVIMLISTFAFVPAPAAGAEGESSLELNDLIAQAEALKAGNEEFPLQVSRTDDGSDVNQAFPWVYANELEDLDKALEFARHELTPADEAIASLEEAIAIFTGRIKADGSDPYFRLDPGPGKMPVLITEPTGAWATRTPLDNRVPADFAGGTFKMIPYPFADSAGKADVLQINYVHNGTSTFGGITLASPLSPAVNVPAGATIEFDVYYPKSAQGKFMRWRTRNANSDLDSYLREYQYNNLNPDWVGSYNGESWLMAHHSINASTGNSSNFILELHGENGRPAETGMLLVANIQITAPDPDGIALPNVVNKENQSAVAPLKSVYNKENDLFMVGSIGTGSVTGTRARHYEIFVDGNNLKAEPTHPRGPNWLKSVTGAPLNGATTTPGTAEYNFPTGSYQAIRDSGTTGQYKSHGHVLAWYNQAPAWMRQIIPANLESGYKGTASFYGLGNGVTSTVPVDKESARRVQFNHTMYVMRHFLTTDAKYGSSETRGVIPFNSWDVLNEEVHESRHSENIPADPNSWRTSLKHTNWLVALSDDQIEGDIREHYIYLLFKYAHIAAPNAQMAAAYKANYANLPEYMKLDGHDAEGSIDAYITDSPPKLTYNDYDISVRTKARTAYNMIRELNTAWLTDPLYDGRPLIEDMGIQGHDAVKKTLASDNQYAMALYASLVDQGLLAGITFSEFDLKLPTNAPGGGAIAPAALNVRQSDALGYQYALMYKLFTKFAPYIDHIISWGVTGSGWQGSYVLFDGQSNANAGYYGAMNPNRFMLGHSYLDDFFAGEYEKIQDDYAIDLGDLGIYSVGGSKAPATLTGADHVPAGGSFDLVYGLSHVQGNVLAQDVTITYDAEKLELTAPPVSTDEAKFVVADYKTEPAGTLRILGVHLGAGQTNPNADLIQLSFRAKEHAPAGLTNVEVARLVTADGAGAETDRDGTVHTVRIDVIDKAALNALIAEAQSAHDQAAEGKLIGQYPAGSKATLQAAIDAAETVADNSNATQDRIDEAAALLNAALLHFQSSVIVKIPSDHNEDGKISVGDLAIMAKVYGMTYEDAGWDQVQDLDLNNDKRIDILDLTMLARMILEW
;
A
#
# COMPACT_ATOMS: atom_id res chain seq x y z
N MET A 1 29.09 19.80 55.65
CA MET A 1 30.52 19.65 56.03
C MET A 1 31.13 18.61 55.09
N LYS A 2 31.95 19.02 54.10
CA LYS A 2 32.63 18.19 53.06
C LYS A 2 31.65 17.39 52.15
N VAL A 3 31.71 17.32 50.80
CA VAL A 3 32.69 17.47 49.68
C VAL A 3 32.89 16.11 48.96
N GLU A 4 33.03 16.15 47.62
CA GLU A 4 32.96 15.03 46.63
C GLU A 4 31.53 14.54 46.31
N LYS A 5 31.10 14.10 45.10
CA LYS A 5 31.62 13.93 43.70
C LYS A 5 30.36 13.73 42.79
N LEU A 6 30.28 13.86 41.44
CA LEU A 6 31.10 14.36 40.31
C LEU A 6 30.17 14.56 39.06
N LEU A 7 30.58 15.36 38.05
CA LEU A 7 30.15 15.43 36.61
C LEU A 7 28.81 14.83 36.09
N ILE A 8 27.98 15.66 35.39
CA ILE A 8 27.45 15.49 34.00
C ILE A 8 26.28 16.48 33.70
N ASN A 9 26.11 16.88 32.42
CA ASN A 9 24.97 17.57 31.76
C ASN A 9 24.46 18.94 32.27
N VAL A 10 24.71 19.99 31.47
CA VAL A 10 23.77 21.10 31.21
C VAL A 10 23.93 21.54 29.73
N SER A 11 22.91 21.30 28.89
CA SER A 11 22.58 22.03 27.63
C SER A 11 21.50 21.29 26.80
N ARG A 12 20.28 21.15 27.35
CA ARG A 12 19.05 20.81 26.60
C ARG A 12 17.83 21.33 27.37
N ILE A 13 17.09 22.29 26.80
CA ILE A 13 15.69 22.72 27.08
C ILE A 13 15.43 24.03 26.28
N LEU A 14 14.16 24.32 25.94
CA LEU A 14 13.66 25.47 25.16
C LEU A 14 13.85 25.39 23.62
N ALA A 15 13.10 24.48 23.02
CA ALA A 15 12.53 24.61 21.67
C ALA A 15 11.13 23.96 21.67
N VAL A 16 10.30 24.26 20.65
CA VAL A 16 8.93 23.73 20.46
C VAL A 16 7.88 24.17 21.50
N ILE A 17 7.34 25.37 21.30
CA ILE A 17 5.91 25.66 21.46
C ILE A 17 5.47 26.40 20.19
N MET A 18 4.49 25.87 19.46
CA MET A 18 3.95 26.52 18.25
C MET A 18 2.50 26.08 18.01
N LEU A 19 1.59 27.05 17.84
CA LEU A 19 0.37 27.10 16.97
C LEU A 19 -0.78 27.96 17.58
N ILE A 20 -1.19 29.00 16.81
CA ILE A 20 -2.58 29.44 16.47
C ILE A 20 -3.62 29.64 17.61
N SER A 21 -4.42 30.72 17.71
CA SER A 21 -4.43 32.09 17.12
C SER A 21 -5.59 32.93 17.77
N THR A 22 -5.76 34.21 17.37
CA THR A 22 -7.03 35.00 17.14
C THR A 22 -6.93 36.50 17.50
N PHE A 23 -7.89 37.32 17.04
CA PHE A 23 -7.78 38.77 16.75
C PHE A 23 -7.99 39.75 17.93
N ALA A 24 -7.36 40.93 17.81
CA ALA A 24 -7.93 42.23 18.22
C ALA A 24 -7.36 43.41 17.39
N PHE A 25 -8.18 44.42 17.07
CA PHE A 25 -7.82 45.60 16.23
C PHE A 25 -7.99 46.91 17.03
N VAL A 26 -6.93 47.74 17.15
CA VAL A 26 -6.92 49.23 16.98
C VAL A 26 -5.45 49.71 16.77
N PRO A 27 -5.11 50.99 16.45
CA PRO A 27 -4.23 51.26 15.30
C PRO A 27 -2.79 51.69 15.61
N ALA A 28 -2.03 51.86 14.52
CA ALA A 28 -0.60 52.20 14.39
C ALA A 28 -0.09 53.42 15.21
N PRO A 29 1.24 53.54 15.39
CA PRO A 29 2.08 54.12 14.33
C PRO A 29 3.06 53.12 13.68
N ALA A 30 3.60 53.49 12.52
CA ALA A 30 4.50 52.64 11.74
C ALA A 30 5.91 52.54 12.36
N ALA A 31 6.28 51.34 12.79
CA ALA A 31 7.64 50.95 13.21
C ALA A 31 7.89 49.42 13.08
N GLY A 32 7.04 48.69 12.34
CA GLY A 32 7.06 47.22 12.31
C GLY A 32 7.98 46.60 11.23
N ALA A 33 8.10 47.24 10.07
CA ALA A 33 8.73 46.65 8.88
C ALA A 33 10.20 46.22 9.13
N GLU A 34 11.01 47.08 9.75
CA GLU A 34 12.41 46.77 10.08
C GLU A 34 12.55 45.59 11.06
N GLY A 35 11.52 45.29 11.85
CA GLY A 35 11.53 44.20 12.83
C GLY A 35 11.22 42.83 12.23
N GLU A 36 10.39 42.76 11.19
CA GLU A 36 10.11 41.51 10.47
C GLU A 36 11.21 41.23 9.44
N SER A 37 11.61 42.23 8.64
CA SER A 37 12.67 42.08 7.63
C SER A 37 14.04 41.74 8.23
N SER A 38 14.34 42.19 9.46
CA SER A 38 15.59 41.82 10.14
C SER A 38 15.57 40.41 10.73
N LEU A 39 14.40 39.80 10.98
CA LEU A 39 14.31 38.38 11.33
C LEU A 39 14.47 37.51 10.07
N GLU A 40 13.71 37.82 9.02
CA GLU A 40 13.76 37.17 7.71
C GLU A 40 15.18 37.16 7.11
N LEU A 41 15.88 38.30 7.16
CA LEU A 41 17.28 38.40 6.74
C LEU A 41 18.23 37.51 7.57
N ASN A 42 18.03 37.41 8.89
CA ASN A 42 18.87 36.54 9.73
C ASN A 42 18.61 35.06 9.47
N ASP A 43 17.36 34.67 9.22
CA ASP A 43 16.99 33.29 8.86
C ASP A 43 17.54 32.91 7.47
N LEU A 44 17.51 33.81 6.48
CA LEU A 44 18.15 33.61 5.17
C LEU A 44 19.67 33.51 5.26
N ILE A 45 20.32 34.34 6.10
CA ILE A 45 21.76 34.21 6.39
C ILE A 45 22.07 32.85 7.02
N ALA A 46 21.25 32.39 7.98
CA ALA A 46 21.41 31.07 8.59
C ALA A 46 21.20 29.93 7.58
N GLN A 47 20.23 30.06 6.67
CA GLN A 47 19.97 29.11 5.60
C GLN A 47 21.15 29.01 4.62
N ALA A 48 21.71 30.14 4.19
CA ALA A 48 22.86 30.19 3.28
C ALA A 48 24.13 29.60 3.92
N GLU A 49 24.42 29.89 5.20
CA GLU A 49 25.56 29.30 5.91
C GLU A 49 25.37 27.78 6.13
N ALA A 50 24.15 27.32 6.41
CA ALA A 50 23.84 25.88 6.51
C ALA A 50 23.98 25.19 5.14
N LEU A 51 23.51 25.80 4.06
CA LEU A 51 23.66 25.29 2.70
C LEU A 51 25.13 25.21 2.26
N LYS A 52 25.95 26.19 2.68
CA LYS A 52 27.40 26.22 2.48
C LYS A 52 28.16 25.17 3.31
N ALA A 53 27.67 24.82 4.49
CA ALA A 53 28.26 23.77 5.33
C ALA A 53 27.91 22.35 4.85
N GLY A 54 26.68 22.15 4.35
CA GLY A 54 26.09 20.82 4.25
C GLY A 54 25.59 20.33 5.60
N ASN A 55 25.38 19.01 5.75
CA ASN A 55 25.08 18.41 7.06
C ASN A 55 26.30 17.65 7.62
N GLU A 56 26.26 17.24 8.89
CA GLU A 56 27.41 16.59 9.56
C GLU A 56 27.84 15.25 8.93
N GLU A 57 26.97 14.63 8.15
CA GLU A 57 27.17 13.32 7.50
C GLU A 57 27.59 13.47 6.02
N PHE A 58 27.10 14.54 5.37
CA PHE A 58 27.35 14.92 3.97
C PHE A 58 27.75 16.42 3.89
N PRO A 59 28.98 16.78 4.30
CA PRO A 59 29.47 18.16 4.21
C PRO A 59 29.69 18.57 2.75
N LEU A 60 29.38 19.83 2.41
CA LEU A 60 29.52 20.33 1.04
C LEU A 60 31.01 20.45 0.65
N GLN A 61 31.42 19.74 -0.40
CA GLN A 61 32.78 19.83 -0.91
C GLN A 61 32.96 20.97 -1.92
N VAL A 62 34.14 21.59 -1.93
CA VAL A 62 34.47 22.70 -2.84
C VAL A 62 35.67 22.31 -3.71
N SER A 63 35.39 21.98 -4.97
CA SER A 63 36.38 21.66 -6.00
C SER A 63 37.22 22.88 -6.36
N ARG A 64 38.52 22.66 -6.56
CA ARG A 64 39.49 23.65 -7.03
C ARG A 64 40.06 23.31 -8.41
N THR A 65 39.47 22.33 -9.08
CA THR A 65 39.79 21.90 -10.44
C THR A 65 38.59 22.12 -11.36
N ASP A 66 38.84 22.50 -12.62
CA ASP A 66 37.78 22.79 -13.60
C ASP A 66 36.99 21.53 -14.04
N ASP A 67 37.37 20.35 -13.55
CA ASP A 67 36.78 19.03 -13.85
C ASP A 67 36.22 18.30 -12.61
N GLY A 68 36.35 18.88 -11.42
CA GLY A 68 35.86 18.29 -10.16
C GLY A 68 36.70 17.13 -9.63
N SER A 69 37.88 16.87 -10.17
CA SER A 69 38.67 15.66 -9.88
C SER A 69 39.35 15.65 -8.51
N ASP A 70 39.38 16.77 -7.78
CA ASP A 70 39.95 16.90 -6.44
C ASP A 70 38.94 16.66 -5.29
N VAL A 71 37.66 16.47 -5.60
CA VAL A 71 36.58 16.16 -4.64
C VAL A 71 35.95 14.80 -4.93
N ASN A 72 35.33 14.17 -3.92
CA ASN A 72 34.53 12.98 -4.14
C ASN A 72 33.16 13.36 -4.74
N GLN A 73 33.03 13.27 -6.07
CA GLN A 73 31.86 13.73 -6.84
C GLN A 73 30.53 13.05 -6.48
N ALA A 74 30.61 11.93 -5.74
CA ALA A 74 29.51 11.15 -5.20
C ALA A 74 28.68 11.88 -4.13
N PHE A 75 29.30 12.79 -3.36
CA PHE A 75 28.64 13.61 -2.34
C PHE A 75 28.36 15.02 -2.89
N PRO A 76 27.52 15.85 -2.23
CA PRO A 76 27.30 17.25 -2.62
C PRO A 76 28.61 18.02 -2.80
N TRP A 77 28.79 18.65 -3.96
CA TRP A 77 29.96 19.46 -4.29
C TRP A 77 29.66 20.62 -5.24
N VAL A 78 30.54 21.63 -5.24
CA VAL A 78 30.50 22.79 -6.15
C VAL A 78 31.92 23.16 -6.60
N TYR A 79 32.05 23.87 -7.72
CA TYR A 79 33.31 24.55 -8.06
C TYR A 79 33.50 25.79 -7.17
N ALA A 80 34.75 26.14 -6.85
CA ALA A 80 35.06 27.27 -5.97
C ALA A 80 34.46 28.62 -6.43
N ASN A 81 34.38 28.86 -7.74
CA ASN A 81 33.76 30.06 -8.33
C ASN A 81 32.22 30.07 -8.22
N GLU A 82 31.58 28.91 -8.05
CA GLU A 82 30.12 28.83 -7.91
C GLU A 82 29.67 29.20 -6.50
N LEU A 83 30.48 28.87 -5.49
CA LEU A 83 30.33 29.32 -4.10
C LEU A 83 30.66 30.81 -3.93
N GLU A 84 31.57 31.34 -4.74
CA GLU A 84 31.98 32.75 -4.70
C GLU A 84 30.80 33.72 -4.89
N ASP A 85 29.73 33.33 -5.58
CA ASP A 85 28.53 34.15 -5.74
C ASP A 85 27.64 34.15 -4.48
N LEU A 86 27.49 33.01 -3.80
CA LEU A 86 26.78 32.94 -2.50
C LEU A 86 27.56 33.67 -1.40
N ASP A 87 28.90 33.58 -1.41
CA ASP A 87 29.76 34.27 -0.46
C ASP A 87 29.69 35.80 -0.61
N LYS A 88 29.55 36.32 -1.85
CA LYS A 88 29.28 37.75 -2.09
C LYS A 88 27.91 38.18 -1.59
N ALA A 89 26.87 37.37 -1.78
CA ALA A 89 25.53 37.67 -1.27
C ALA A 89 25.52 37.68 0.27
N LEU A 90 26.21 36.73 0.91
CA LEU A 90 26.44 36.72 2.37
C LEU A 90 27.25 37.93 2.85
N GLU A 91 28.29 38.37 2.12
CA GLU A 91 29.05 39.58 2.48
C GLU A 91 28.19 40.85 2.34
N PHE A 92 27.43 40.98 1.25
CA PHE A 92 26.51 42.09 0.99
C PHE A 92 25.41 42.18 2.06
N ALA A 93 24.81 41.05 2.42
CA ALA A 93 23.76 40.95 3.45
C ALA A 93 24.26 41.20 4.88
N ARG A 94 25.56 41.01 5.15
CA ARG A 94 26.19 41.27 6.46
C ARG A 94 26.72 42.70 6.61
N HIS A 95 26.68 43.52 5.57
CA HIS A 95 27.28 44.86 5.57
C HIS A 95 26.32 45.93 6.15
N GLU A 96 26.80 46.67 7.16
CA GLU A 96 25.98 47.57 8.03
C GLU A 96 25.21 48.71 7.31
N LEU A 97 25.44 48.93 6.02
CA LEU A 97 24.80 49.97 5.21
C LEU A 97 23.90 49.44 4.08
N THR A 98 23.70 48.12 4.00
CA THR A 98 22.85 47.48 2.99
C THR A 98 21.37 47.52 3.43
N PRO A 99 20.42 47.95 2.56
CA PRO A 99 18.99 47.86 2.86
C PRO A 99 18.55 46.39 3.06
N ALA A 100 17.69 46.15 4.05
CA ALA A 100 17.30 44.78 4.41
C ALA A 100 16.53 44.06 3.29
N ASP A 101 15.71 44.79 2.53
CA ASP A 101 14.97 44.33 1.36
C ASP A 101 15.88 44.00 0.16
N GLU A 102 16.89 44.85 -0.10
CA GLU A 102 17.94 44.53 -1.10
C GLU A 102 18.78 43.31 -0.67
N ALA A 103 19.07 43.15 0.62
CA ALA A 103 19.81 42.02 1.17
C ALA A 103 19.02 40.71 1.12
N ILE A 104 17.71 40.74 1.44
CA ILE A 104 16.79 39.59 1.32
C ILE A 104 16.76 39.12 -0.12
N ALA A 105 16.41 39.99 -1.08
CA ALA A 105 16.28 39.61 -2.49
C ALA A 105 17.59 39.05 -3.07
N SER A 106 18.73 39.64 -2.69
CA SER A 106 20.06 39.16 -3.10
C SER A 106 20.40 37.78 -2.53
N LEU A 107 20.00 37.49 -1.28
CA LEU A 107 20.17 36.15 -0.69
C LEU A 107 19.19 35.12 -1.27
N GLU A 108 17.93 35.47 -1.50
CA GLU A 108 16.96 34.56 -2.12
C GLU A 108 17.42 34.13 -3.53
N GLU A 109 17.83 35.09 -4.36
CA GLU A 109 18.38 34.81 -5.69
C GLU A 109 19.67 33.98 -5.61
N ALA A 110 20.61 34.33 -4.72
CA ALA A 110 21.86 33.59 -4.57
C ALA A 110 21.65 32.16 -4.02
N ILE A 111 20.74 31.96 -3.06
CA ILE A 111 20.38 30.63 -2.51
C ILE A 111 19.73 29.78 -3.60
N ALA A 112 18.80 30.34 -4.39
CA ALA A 112 18.16 29.62 -5.50
C ALA A 112 19.16 29.21 -6.58
N ILE A 113 20.03 30.15 -7.01
CA ILE A 113 21.09 29.90 -7.99
C ILE A 113 22.10 28.87 -7.47
N PHE A 114 22.55 29.01 -6.22
CA PHE A 114 23.54 28.10 -5.64
C PHE A 114 22.98 26.68 -5.46
N THR A 115 21.74 26.55 -4.98
CA THR A 115 21.04 25.25 -4.89
C THR A 115 20.96 24.57 -6.27
N GLY A 116 20.71 25.33 -7.34
CA GLY A 116 20.73 24.83 -8.72
C GLY A 116 22.12 24.52 -9.30
N ARG A 117 23.22 24.91 -8.61
CA ARG A 117 24.61 24.62 -9.00
C ARG A 117 25.25 23.47 -8.20
N ILE A 118 24.69 23.07 -7.06
CA ILE A 118 25.19 21.93 -6.28
C ILE A 118 25.14 20.66 -7.13
N LYS A 119 26.29 20.01 -7.28
CA LYS A 119 26.50 18.78 -8.05
C LYS A 119 26.54 17.59 -7.10
N ALA A 120 26.01 16.49 -7.57
CA ALA A 120 26.46 15.15 -7.24
C ALA A 120 26.31 14.34 -8.53
N ASP A 121 27.28 13.49 -8.87
CA ASP A 121 27.20 12.63 -10.07
C ASP A 121 26.27 11.42 -9.89
N GLY A 122 25.68 11.29 -8.69
CA GLY A 122 24.85 10.17 -8.29
C GLY A 122 25.61 8.86 -8.25
N SER A 123 26.93 8.87 -8.01
CA SER A 123 27.77 7.67 -7.84
C SER A 123 27.95 7.25 -6.37
N ASP A 124 27.16 7.83 -5.45
CA ASP A 124 27.16 7.47 -4.03
C ASP A 124 27.20 5.94 -3.83
N PRO A 125 28.25 5.40 -3.16
CA PRO A 125 28.35 3.96 -2.88
C PRO A 125 27.21 3.40 -2.00
N TYR A 126 26.35 4.26 -1.45
CA TYR A 126 25.11 3.88 -0.77
C TYR A 126 23.85 3.93 -1.66
N PHE A 127 23.91 4.49 -2.88
CA PHE A 127 22.79 4.55 -3.85
C PHE A 127 23.02 3.75 -5.15
N ARG A 128 24.17 3.06 -5.34
CA ARG A 128 24.39 2.16 -6.49
C ARG A 128 25.02 0.81 -6.12
N LEU A 129 24.23 -0.10 -5.59
CA LEU A 129 24.53 -1.55 -5.54
C LEU A 129 23.32 -2.47 -5.86
N ASP A 130 22.32 -1.96 -6.60
CA ASP A 130 21.42 -2.72 -7.51
C ASP A 130 20.82 -1.72 -8.54
N PRO A 131 19.90 -2.01 -9.49
CA PRO A 131 19.93 -1.45 -10.84
C PRO A 131 19.12 -0.14 -10.98
N GLY A 132 18.90 0.57 -9.87
CA GLY A 132 18.10 1.80 -9.79
C GLY A 132 16.66 1.60 -10.31
N PRO A 133 16.14 2.47 -11.21
CA PRO A 133 14.79 2.37 -11.77
C PRO A 133 14.70 1.27 -12.86
N GLY A 134 15.38 0.15 -12.66
CA GLY A 134 15.57 -0.87 -13.68
C GLY A 134 14.28 -1.53 -14.13
N LYS A 135 14.25 -1.96 -15.40
CA LYS A 135 13.47 -3.15 -15.78
C LYS A 135 14.06 -4.35 -15.04
N MET A 136 13.27 -5.39 -14.83
CA MET A 136 13.64 -6.52 -13.96
C MET A 136 15.01 -7.13 -14.32
N PRO A 137 15.98 -7.27 -13.39
CA PRO A 137 17.21 -7.99 -13.68
C PRO A 137 16.92 -9.45 -14.02
N VAL A 138 17.15 -9.84 -15.27
CA VAL A 138 17.12 -11.23 -15.75
C VAL A 138 18.53 -11.75 -15.93
N LEU A 139 18.79 -12.99 -15.51
CA LEU A 139 20.06 -13.67 -15.73
C LEU A 139 20.30 -13.83 -17.24
N ILE A 140 21.37 -13.22 -17.76
CA ILE A 140 21.77 -13.37 -19.18
C ILE A 140 22.95 -14.33 -19.36
N THR A 141 23.79 -14.50 -18.35
CA THR A 141 24.84 -15.54 -18.30
C THR A 141 25.47 -15.65 -16.92
N GLU A 142 25.99 -16.83 -16.59
CA GLU A 142 26.88 -17.08 -15.45
C GLU A 142 28.19 -17.77 -15.90
N PRO A 143 29.26 -17.75 -15.08
CA PRO A 143 30.46 -18.54 -15.34
C PRO A 143 30.22 -20.02 -15.03
N THR A 144 30.67 -20.91 -15.91
CA THR A 144 30.45 -22.39 -15.85
C THR A 144 31.10 -23.14 -14.67
N GLY A 145 31.59 -22.45 -13.64
CA GLY A 145 32.40 -23.03 -12.56
C GLY A 145 33.77 -23.59 -12.98
N ALA A 146 34.08 -23.61 -14.29
CA ALA A 146 35.31 -24.15 -14.86
C ALA A 146 36.47 -23.14 -14.80
N TRP A 147 36.90 -22.80 -13.57
CA TRP A 147 37.93 -21.80 -13.31
C TRP A 147 39.35 -22.27 -13.65
N ALA A 148 40.15 -21.36 -14.22
CA ALA A 148 41.58 -21.51 -14.44
C ALA A 148 42.33 -20.21 -14.09
N THR A 149 43.60 -20.32 -13.68
CA THR A 149 44.48 -19.15 -13.51
C THR A 149 44.92 -18.57 -14.85
N ARG A 150 45.19 -17.26 -14.86
CA ARG A 150 45.72 -16.53 -16.02
C ARG A 150 46.73 -15.47 -15.61
N THR A 151 47.40 -14.86 -16.59
CA THR A 151 48.20 -13.65 -16.36
C THR A 151 47.31 -12.51 -15.84
N PRO A 152 47.78 -11.74 -14.83
CA PRO A 152 47.07 -10.58 -14.32
C PRO A 152 46.72 -9.53 -15.37
N LEU A 153 45.63 -8.80 -15.10
CA LEU A 153 45.15 -7.66 -15.88
C LEU A 153 45.79 -6.36 -15.37
N ASP A 154 45.90 -6.21 -14.06
CA ASP A 154 46.61 -5.11 -13.42
C ASP A 154 48.13 -5.29 -13.49
N ASN A 155 48.81 -4.34 -14.14
CA ASN A 155 50.28 -4.32 -14.26
C ASN A 155 51.00 -3.97 -12.95
N ARG A 156 50.27 -3.66 -11.87
CA ARG A 156 50.78 -3.49 -10.50
C ARG A 156 50.99 -4.82 -9.77
N VAL A 157 50.54 -5.95 -10.32
CA VAL A 157 50.80 -7.28 -9.73
C VAL A 157 52.25 -7.72 -10.04
N PRO A 158 53.12 -7.94 -9.03
CA PRO A 158 54.52 -8.27 -9.27
C PRO A 158 54.73 -9.65 -9.89
N ALA A 159 55.75 -9.77 -10.75
CA ALA A 159 56.13 -11.03 -11.39
C ALA A 159 56.83 -12.05 -10.46
N ASP A 160 57.11 -11.67 -9.21
CA ASP A 160 57.72 -12.53 -8.18
C ASP A 160 56.70 -13.04 -7.13
N PHE A 161 55.40 -12.82 -7.36
CA PHE A 161 54.33 -13.26 -6.47
C PHE A 161 54.33 -14.79 -6.27
N ALA A 162 54.23 -15.23 -5.01
CA ALA A 162 54.31 -16.65 -4.63
C ALA A 162 53.09 -17.50 -5.04
N GLY A 163 52.04 -16.87 -5.57
CA GLY A 163 50.81 -17.51 -6.02
C GLY A 163 49.71 -17.56 -4.96
N GLY A 164 48.48 -17.39 -5.43
CA GLY A 164 47.29 -17.84 -4.70
C GLY A 164 46.89 -19.24 -5.16
N THR A 165 46.02 -19.90 -4.40
CA THR A 165 45.35 -21.14 -4.83
C THR A 165 43.85 -20.94 -4.83
N PHE A 166 43.16 -21.59 -5.77
CA PHE A 166 41.70 -21.62 -5.83
C PHE A 166 41.21 -23.06 -5.89
N LYS A 167 39.97 -23.28 -5.47
CA LYS A 167 39.19 -24.51 -5.74
C LYS A 167 37.71 -24.22 -5.56
N MET A 168 36.86 -24.93 -6.30
CA MET A 168 35.45 -25.05 -5.90
C MET A 168 35.37 -25.93 -4.63
N ILE A 169 34.45 -25.59 -3.73
CA ILE A 169 34.03 -26.42 -2.61
C ILE A 169 32.51 -26.38 -2.47
N PRO A 170 31.87 -27.41 -1.91
CA PRO A 170 30.50 -27.30 -1.42
C PRO A 170 30.36 -26.11 -0.45
N TYR A 171 29.21 -25.41 -0.51
CA TYR A 171 28.89 -24.29 0.37
C TYR A 171 29.15 -24.69 1.83
N PRO A 172 30.14 -24.07 2.53
CA PRO A 172 30.75 -24.70 3.71
C PRO A 172 30.02 -24.40 5.03
N PHE A 173 28.83 -23.81 4.95
CA PHE A 173 28.08 -23.28 6.09
C PHE A 173 26.80 -24.09 6.38
N ALA A 174 26.13 -23.79 7.50
CA ALA A 174 25.01 -24.59 8.01
C ALA A 174 23.75 -24.53 7.10
N ASP A 175 23.59 -23.44 6.38
CA ASP A 175 22.55 -23.11 5.40
C ASP A 175 22.85 -23.62 3.97
N SER A 176 23.65 -24.68 3.85
CA SER A 176 24.09 -25.28 2.57
C SER A 176 23.01 -26.00 1.76
N ALA A 177 21.80 -26.16 2.29
CA ALA A 177 20.70 -26.81 1.57
C ALA A 177 20.27 -25.97 0.35
N GLY A 178 20.51 -26.50 -0.86
CA GLY A 178 20.16 -25.83 -2.12
C GLY A 178 21.13 -24.74 -2.58
N LYS A 179 22.20 -24.44 -1.82
CA LYS A 179 23.26 -23.49 -2.23
C LYS A 179 24.28 -24.19 -3.14
N ALA A 180 24.82 -23.47 -4.11
CA ALA A 180 25.80 -23.99 -5.07
C ALA A 180 27.23 -24.10 -4.47
N ASP A 181 28.11 -24.83 -5.17
CA ASP A 181 29.55 -24.83 -4.87
C ASP A 181 30.13 -23.41 -4.96
N VAL A 182 30.98 -23.04 -3.99
CA VAL A 182 31.60 -21.72 -3.89
C VAL A 182 33.09 -21.77 -4.26
N LEU A 183 33.58 -20.69 -4.85
CA LEU A 183 34.98 -20.53 -5.24
C LEU A 183 35.81 -20.12 -4.01
N GLN A 184 36.43 -21.09 -3.33
CA GLN A 184 37.41 -20.79 -2.29
C GLN A 184 38.69 -20.22 -2.94
N ILE A 185 39.09 -19.04 -2.50
CA ILE A 185 40.33 -18.36 -2.89
C ILE A 185 41.23 -18.23 -1.65
N ASN A 186 42.46 -18.77 -1.73
CA ASN A 186 43.51 -18.56 -0.74
C ASN A 186 44.60 -17.66 -1.35
N TYR A 187 44.93 -16.56 -0.68
CA TYR A 187 46.00 -15.65 -1.07
C TYR A 187 47.15 -15.74 -0.07
N VAL A 188 48.40 -15.73 -0.56
CA VAL A 188 49.60 -16.02 0.24
C VAL A 188 50.67 -14.95 -0.01
N HIS A 189 51.21 -14.38 1.06
CA HIS A 189 52.27 -13.39 1.01
C HIS A 189 53.60 -13.92 1.57
N ASN A 190 54.64 -13.95 0.72
CA ASN A 190 56.01 -14.39 1.07
C ASN A 190 57.01 -13.23 1.23
N GLY A 191 56.57 -12.09 1.78
CA GLY A 191 57.43 -11.19 2.55
C GLY A 191 58.54 -10.41 1.83
N THR A 192 58.52 -10.25 0.50
CA THR A 192 59.64 -9.59 -0.23
C THR A 192 59.22 -8.50 -1.23
N SER A 193 57.97 -8.47 -1.69
CA SER A 193 57.41 -7.40 -2.53
C SER A 193 56.06 -6.94 -1.98
N THR A 194 55.74 -5.64 -2.12
CA THR A 194 54.39 -5.13 -1.88
C THR A 194 53.56 -5.29 -3.15
N PHE A 195 52.26 -5.54 -2.98
CA PHE A 195 51.32 -6.01 -4.01
C PHE A 195 51.54 -7.46 -4.49
N GLY A 196 50.45 -8.05 -5.01
CA GLY A 196 50.34 -9.48 -5.31
C GLY A 196 48.90 -9.94 -5.11
N GLY A 197 48.43 -10.84 -5.97
CA GLY A 197 47.02 -11.22 -6.06
C GLY A 197 46.80 -12.39 -7.03
N ILE A 198 45.56 -12.86 -7.15
CA ILE A 198 45.21 -13.99 -8.03
C ILE A 198 44.20 -13.57 -9.10
N THR A 199 44.46 -14.02 -10.33
CA THR A 199 43.62 -13.75 -11.50
C THR A 199 43.08 -15.07 -12.05
N LEU A 200 41.77 -15.20 -12.01
CA LEU A 200 41.01 -16.38 -12.40
C LEU A 200 40.10 -16.05 -13.60
N ALA A 201 39.89 -17.02 -14.48
CA ALA A 201 38.93 -16.91 -15.57
C ALA A 201 38.08 -18.17 -15.67
N SER A 202 36.82 -18.02 -16.10
CA SER A 202 35.88 -19.12 -16.34
C SER A 202 35.04 -18.79 -17.58
N PRO A 203 34.75 -19.76 -18.48
CA PRO A 203 33.85 -19.56 -19.61
C PRO A 203 32.45 -19.15 -19.16
N LEU A 204 31.83 -18.22 -19.89
CA LEU A 204 30.43 -17.84 -19.71
C LEU A 204 29.51 -18.79 -20.48
N SER A 205 28.37 -19.14 -19.89
CA SER A 205 27.34 -19.98 -20.51
C SER A 205 25.95 -19.35 -20.32
N PRO A 206 25.22 -19.02 -21.39
CA PRO A 206 25.71 -18.90 -22.77
C PRO A 206 26.74 -17.77 -22.92
N ALA A 207 27.62 -17.83 -23.91
CA ALA A 207 28.37 -16.64 -24.31
C ALA A 207 27.40 -15.60 -24.89
N VAL A 208 27.48 -14.35 -24.42
CA VAL A 208 26.41 -13.34 -24.61
C VAL A 208 26.95 -12.02 -25.16
N ASN A 209 26.11 -11.26 -25.86
CA ASN A 209 26.35 -9.85 -26.12
C ASN A 209 25.71 -9.02 -24.99
N VAL A 210 26.53 -8.53 -24.05
CA VAL A 210 26.06 -7.84 -22.84
C VAL A 210 25.40 -6.50 -23.24
N PRO A 211 24.12 -6.26 -22.89
CA PRO A 211 23.40 -5.05 -23.26
C PRO A 211 23.74 -3.87 -22.35
N ALA A 212 23.25 -2.67 -22.70
CA ALA A 212 23.38 -1.49 -21.85
C ALA A 212 22.51 -1.62 -20.59
N GLY A 213 23.02 -1.15 -19.45
CA GLY A 213 22.36 -1.25 -18.15
C GLY A 213 22.48 -2.61 -17.46
N ALA A 214 23.18 -3.58 -18.07
CA ALA A 214 23.52 -4.85 -17.44
C ALA A 214 24.47 -4.68 -16.25
N THR A 215 24.42 -5.60 -15.28
CA THR A 215 25.27 -5.62 -14.10
C THR A 215 25.92 -6.99 -13.87
N ILE A 216 26.96 -7.01 -13.06
CA ILE A 216 27.72 -8.18 -12.62
C ILE A 216 27.47 -8.31 -11.12
N GLU A 217 26.82 -9.40 -10.72
CA GLU A 217 26.46 -9.69 -9.33
C GLU A 217 27.35 -10.80 -8.77
N PHE A 218 27.81 -10.68 -7.53
CA PHE A 218 28.50 -11.77 -6.80
C PHE A 218 28.56 -11.54 -5.29
N ASP A 219 28.64 -12.64 -4.53
CA ASP A 219 28.81 -12.62 -3.07
C ASP A 219 30.25 -12.92 -2.68
N VAL A 220 30.78 -12.16 -1.71
CA VAL A 220 32.11 -12.35 -1.11
C VAL A 220 31.94 -12.70 0.36
N TYR A 221 32.32 -13.93 0.72
CA TYR A 221 32.40 -14.38 2.11
C TYR A 221 33.82 -14.22 2.64
N TYR A 222 33.96 -13.61 3.81
CA TYR A 222 35.24 -13.33 4.44
C TYR A 222 35.24 -13.67 5.94
N PRO A 223 36.36 -14.13 6.50
CA PRO A 223 36.46 -14.45 7.92
C PRO A 223 36.44 -13.16 8.76
N LYS A 224 35.89 -13.20 9.98
CA LYS A 224 35.80 -12.00 10.84
C LYS A 224 37.18 -11.45 11.26
N SER A 225 38.24 -12.26 11.30
CA SER A 225 39.62 -11.77 11.44
C SER A 225 40.17 -11.02 10.22
N ALA A 226 39.43 -10.97 9.11
CA ALA A 226 39.71 -10.12 7.95
C ALA A 226 38.88 -8.81 7.92
N GLN A 227 37.99 -8.58 8.89
CA GLN A 227 37.24 -7.34 9.05
C GLN A 227 38.22 -6.15 9.15
N GLY A 228 38.04 -5.13 8.30
CA GLY A 228 38.90 -3.94 8.21
C GLY A 228 40.07 -4.02 7.21
N LYS A 229 40.25 -5.13 6.48
CA LYS A 229 41.37 -5.32 5.54
C LYS A 229 41.01 -4.91 4.11
N PHE A 230 41.51 -3.76 3.67
CA PHE A 230 41.19 -3.19 2.35
C PHE A 230 41.59 -4.11 1.18
N MET A 231 40.59 -4.56 0.41
CA MET A 231 40.77 -5.38 -0.78
C MET A 231 40.09 -4.76 -2.00
N ARG A 232 40.58 -5.10 -3.19
CA ARG A 232 40.03 -4.69 -4.49
C ARG A 232 39.78 -5.91 -5.36
N TRP A 233 38.60 -5.90 -5.96
CA TRP A 233 38.12 -6.88 -6.91
C TRP A 233 38.08 -6.23 -8.29
N ARG A 234 38.84 -6.76 -9.24
CA ARG A 234 38.79 -6.37 -10.63
C ARG A 234 38.08 -7.47 -11.41
N THR A 235 36.88 -7.19 -11.88
CA THR A 235 36.18 -8.04 -12.83
C THR A 235 36.49 -7.56 -14.26
N ARG A 236 36.34 -8.44 -15.25
CA ARG A 236 36.38 -8.04 -16.66
C ARG A 236 35.38 -8.84 -17.46
N ASN A 237 34.46 -8.12 -18.11
CA ASN A 237 33.56 -8.60 -19.15
C ASN A 237 33.78 -7.75 -20.42
N ALA A 238 33.42 -8.25 -21.61
CA ALA A 238 33.56 -7.54 -22.90
C ALA A 238 34.97 -6.96 -23.22
N ASN A 239 36.01 -7.36 -22.48
CA ASN A 239 37.40 -6.88 -22.47
C ASN A 239 37.70 -5.59 -21.66
N SER A 240 36.72 -4.98 -20.99
CA SER A 240 36.93 -3.82 -20.11
C SER A 240 37.29 -4.23 -18.68
N ASP A 241 38.19 -3.50 -18.02
CA ASP A 241 38.43 -3.65 -16.58
C ASP A 241 37.38 -2.88 -15.77
N LEU A 242 36.79 -3.54 -14.79
CA LEU A 242 35.79 -2.99 -13.87
C LEU A 242 36.25 -3.25 -12.43
N ASP A 243 36.37 -2.20 -11.61
CA ASP A 243 36.95 -2.28 -10.27
C ASP A 243 35.90 -2.02 -9.18
N SER A 244 35.76 -2.97 -8.25
CA SER A 244 34.99 -2.85 -7.01
C SER A 244 35.90 -3.09 -5.79
N TYR A 245 35.42 -2.74 -4.60
CA TYR A 245 36.25 -2.63 -3.39
C TYR A 245 35.54 -3.25 -2.19
N LEU A 246 36.32 -3.73 -1.22
CA LEU A 246 35.86 -4.11 0.12
C LEU A 246 36.68 -3.33 1.15
N ARG A 247 36.05 -2.33 1.77
CA ARG A 247 36.67 -1.25 2.56
C ARG A 247 36.19 -1.22 4.01
N GLU A 248 36.92 -0.49 4.86
CA GLU A 248 36.63 -0.34 6.30
C GLU A 248 35.20 0.09 6.65
N TYR A 249 34.49 0.82 5.78
CA TYR A 249 33.06 1.09 5.97
C TYR A 249 32.19 -0.13 5.59
N GLN A 250 32.42 -0.80 4.46
CA GLN A 250 31.71 -2.06 4.13
C GLN A 250 31.94 -3.17 5.17
N TYR A 251 33.07 -3.14 5.88
CA TYR A 251 33.35 -4.01 7.02
C TYR A 251 32.63 -3.61 8.34
N ASN A 252 31.98 -2.44 8.41
CA ASN A 252 31.34 -1.92 9.62
C ASN A 252 29.90 -1.38 9.37
N ASN A 253 29.40 -1.46 8.15
CA ASN A 253 28.15 -0.84 7.71
C ASN A 253 26.93 -1.63 8.20
N LEU A 254 26.44 -1.31 9.40
CA LEU A 254 25.03 -1.09 9.80
C LEU A 254 23.91 -2.01 9.26
N ASN A 255 24.24 -3.16 8.72
CA ASN A 255 23.34 -4.24 8.37
C ASN A 255 23.56 -5.39 9.36
N PRO A 256 22.56 -6.26 9.59
CA PRO A 256 22.88 -7.62 9.99
C PRO A 256 23.62 -8.27 8.81
N ASP A 257 24.95 -8.38 8.90
CA ASP A 257 25.72 -9.29 8.06
C ASP A 257 25.03 -10.67 8.07
N TRP A 258 25.00 -11.37 6.93
CA TRP A 258 24.84 -12.82 7.00
C TRP A 258 26.06 -13.35 7.78
N VAL A 259 25.84 -14.21 8.80
CA VAL A 259 26.92 -14.71 9.67
C VAL A 259 26.98 -16.24 9.66
N GLY A 260 27.99 -16.77 8.98
CA GLY A 260 28.33 -18.18 8.98
C GLY A 260 29.31 -18.55 10.09
N SER A 261 29.52 -19.87 10.26
CA SER A 261 30.63 -20.42 11.04
C SER A 261 31.32 -21.49 10.20
N TYR A 262 32.63 -21.36 9.99
CA TYR A 262 33.43 -22.31 9.21
C TYR A 262 34.87 -22.36 9.72
N ASN A 263 35.44 -23.57 9.78
CA ASN A 263 36.76 -23.86 10.34
C ASN A 263 37.02 -23.32 11.77
N GLY A 264 35.97 -23.12 12.56
CA GLY A 264 36.05 -22.59 13.93
C GLY A 264 36.07 -21.06 14.03
N GLU A 265 35.85 -20.35 12.93
CA GLU A 265 35.77 -18.89 12.86
C GLU A 265 34.39 -18.43 12.35
N SER A 266 33.96 -17.23 12.76
CA SER A 266 32.77 -16.57 12.20
C SER A 266 33.08 -15.94 10.85
N TRP A 267 32.19 -16.14 9.87
CA TRP A 267 32.31 -15.58 8.52
C TRP A 267 31.19 -14.56 8.28
N LEU A 268 31.51 -13.50 7.57
CA LEU A 268 30.62 -12.43 7.15
C LEU A 268 30.49 -12.45 5.62
N MET A 269 29.44 -11.85 5.07
CA MET A 269 29.22 -11.78 3.62
C MET A 269 28.99 -10.34 3.16
N ALA A 270 29.59 -9.97 2.03
CA ALA A 270 29.31 -8.73 1.32
C ALA A 270 28.88 -9.04 -0.13
N HIS A 271 27.74 -8.51 -0.53
CA HIS A 271 27.24 -8.56 -1.89
C HIS A 271 27.85 -7.44 -2.75
N HIS A 272 28.14 -7.73 -4.03
CA HIS A 272 28.75 -6.79 -4.97
C HIS A 272 28.01 -6.78 -6.31
N SER A 273 27.29 -5.68 -6.58
CA SER A 273 26.83 -5.30 -7.92
C SER A 273 27.83 -4.38 -8.62
N ILE A 274 28.06 -4.58 -9.92
CA ILE A 274 28.93 -3.73 -10.75
C ILE A 274 28.33 -3.52 -12.14
N ASN A 275 28.22 -2.29 -12.62
CA ASN A 275 27.81 -2.00 -14.01
C ASN A 275 28.68 -2.74 -15.03
N ALA A 276 28.08 -3.63 -15.82
CA ALA A 276 28.76 -4.43 -16.82
C ALA A 276 29.09 -3.61 -18.07
N SER A 277 30.25 -3.87 -18.71
CA SER A 277 30.58 -3.25 -19.99
C SER A 277 29.79 -3.87 -21.13
N THR A 278 29.23 -3.05 -22.01
CA THR A 278 28.45 -3.51 -23.17
C THR A 278 29.31 -4.24 -24.19
N GLY A 279 28.83 -5.37 -24.72
CA GLY A 279 29.46 -6.08 -25.83
C GLY A 279 29.64 -7.58 -25.63
N ASN A 280 30.19 -8.24 -26.65
CA ASN A 280 30.41 -9.69 -26.68
C ASN A 280 31.34 -10.16 -25.54
N SER A 281 30.81 -11.01 -24.66
CA SER A 281 31.53 -11.59 -23.52
C SER A 281 31.35 -13.12 -23.50
N SER A 282 32.46 -13.85 -23.59
CA SER A 282 32.49 -15.32 -23.60
C SER A 282 33.28 -15.94 -22.45
N ASN A 283 33.97 -15.11 -21.65
CA ASN A 283 34.67 -15.51 -20.44
C ASN A 283 34.45 -14.42 -19.39
N PHE A 284 34.23 -14.85 -18.15
CA PHE A 284 34.33 -14.00 -16.98
C PHE A 284 35.76 -14.03 -16.46
N ILE A 285 36.25 -12.90 -15.93
CA ILE A 285 37.55 -12.81 -15.28
C ILE A 285 37.36 -12.15 -13.92
N LEU A 286 37.94 -12.75 -12.89
CA LEU A 286 37.94 -12.29 -11.51
C LEU A 286 39.39 -12.14 -11.03
N GLU A 287 39.77 -10.94 -10.64
CA GLU A 287 41.10 -10.61 -10.12
C GLU A 287 40.97 -10.02 -8.71
N LEU A 288 41.66 -10.63 -7.75
CA LEU A 288 41.70 -10.18 -6.36
C LEU A 288 43.09 -9.64 -6.03
N HIS A 289 43.17 -8.41 -5.52
CA HIS A 289 44.40 -7.83 -4.98
C HIS A 289 44.17 -6.87 -3.80
N GLY A 290 45.23 -6.53 -3.06
CA GLY A 290 45.16 -5.55 -1.96
C GLY A 290 45.04 -4.10 -2.44
N GLU A 291 44.85 -3.16 -1.52
CA GLU A 291 44.84 -1.71 -1.82
C GLU A 291 46.22 -1.03 -1.66
N ASN A 292 46.51 -0.06 -2.54
CA ASN A 292 47.78 0.67 -2.62
C ASN A 292 48.26 1.19 -1.26
N GLY A 293 49.53 0.94 -0.93
CA GLY A 293 50.18 1.47 0.28
C GLY A 293 49.84 0.75 1.59
N ARG A 294 49.05 -0.34 1.56
CA ARG A 294 48.79 -1.19 2.74
C ARG A 294 49.75 -2.40 2.80
N PRO A 295 49.97 -3.00 3.99
CA PRO A 295 50.71 -4.26 4.11
C PRO A 295 50.05 -5.39 3.32
N ALA A 296 50.85 -6.28 2.73
CA ALA A 296 50.35 -7.50 2.09
C ALA A 296 50.13 -8.61 3.13
N GLU A 297 49.05 -9.36 2.97
CA GLU A 297 48.57 -10.35 3.95
C GLU A 297 48.35 -11.74 3.32
N THR A 298 48.13 -12.73 4.19
CA THR A 298 47.77 -14.11 3.83
C THR A 298 46.39 -14.41 4.40
N GLY A 299 45.51 -15.06 3.63
CA GLY A 299 44.15 -15.36 4.07
C GLY A 299 43.34 -16.21 3.10
N MET A 300 42.05 -16.37 3.41
CA MET A 300 41.09 -17.15 2.64
C MET A 300 39.78 -16.39 2.52
N LEU A 301 39.15 -16.48 1.35
CA LEU A 301 37.84 -15.94 1.02
C LEU A 301 37.05 -16.99 0.24
N LEU A 302 35.73 -16.83 0.16
CA LEU A 302 34.88 -17.59 -0.75
C LEU A 302 34.13 -16.61 -1.63
N VAL A 303 33.95 -16.93 -2.91
CA VAL A 303 33.12 -16.14 -3.83
C VAL A 303 32.00 -17.04 -4.38
N ALA A 304 30.77 -16.55 -4.38
CA ALA A 304 29.58 -17.30 -4.81
C ALA A 304 28.67 -16.43 -5.70
N ASN A 305 27.63 -17.07 -6.26
CA ASN A 305 26.53 -16.41 -6.95
C ASN A 305 26.99 -15.39 -8.01
N ILE A 306 28.06 -15.72 -8.73
CA ILE A 306 28.64 -14.86 -9.77
C ILE A 306 27.76 -14.95 -11.02
N GLN A 307 27.11 -13.85 -11.38
CA GLN A 307 26.19 -13.77 -12.51
C GLN A 307 26.37 -12.46 -13.28
N ILE A 308 25.92 -12.44 -14.53
CA ILE A 308 25.68 -11.21 -15.28
C ILE A 308 24.19 -11.14 -15.56
N THR A 309 23.54 -10.11 -15.07
CA THR A 309 22.12 -9.83 -15.30
C THR A 309 21.96 -8.68 -16.29
N ALA A 310 20.78 -8.56 -16.88
CA ALA A 310 20.40 -7.40 -17.68
C ALA A 310 18.99 -6.93 -17.31
N PRO A 311 18.66 -5.65 -17.50
CA PRO A 311 17.28 -5.20 -17.47
C PRO A 311 16.49 -5.97 -18.53
N ASP A 312 15.48 -6.71 -18.10
CA ASP A 312 14.46 -7.41 -18.90
C ASP A 312 14.07 -6.53 -20.10
N PRO A 313 14.23 -6.99 -21.36
CA PRO A 313 13.98 -6.14 -22.52
C PRO A 313 12.52 -5.68 -22.59
N ASP A 314 11.57 -6.48 -22.12
CA ASP A 314 10.14 -6.25 -22.26
C ASP A 314 9.51 -5.66 -20.98
N GLY A 315 10.11 -5.92 -19.81
CA GLY A 315 9.60 -5.50 -18.51
C GLY A 315 9.34 -4.00 -18.31
N ILE A 316 8.56 -3.65 -17.29
CA ILE A 316 8.30 -2.25 -16.91
C ILE A 316 9.37 -1.79 -15.91
N ALA A 317 9.98 -0.64 -16.18
CA ALA A 317 10.94 0.01 -15.28
C ALA A 317 10.30 0.31 -13.91
N LEU A 318 11.05 0.13 -12.82
CA LEU A 318 10.62 0.71 -11.54
C LEU A 318 10.57 2.25 -11.66
N PRO A 319 9.60 2.95 -11.05
CA PRO A 319 9.82 4.34 -10.70
C PRO A 319 11.03 4.40 -9.75
N ASN A 320 11.89 5.42 -9.89
CA ASN A 320 12.93 5.63 -8.88
C ASN A 320 12.25 5.85 -7.52
N VAL A 321 12.65 5.10 -6.48
CA VAL A 321 12.23 5.36 -5.11
C VAL A 321 12.97 6.57 -4.56
N VAL A 322 12.65 7.74 -5.12
CA VAL A 322 12.90 9.04 -4.50
C VAL A 322 11.54 9.57 -4.10
N ASN A 323 11.36 9.94 -2.83
CA ASN A 323 10.11 10.50 -2.33
C ASN A 323 9.91 11.93 -2.88
N LYS A 324 9.54 12.02 -4.16
CA LYS A 324 9.35 13.25 -4.94
C LYS A 324 7.94 13.39 -5.51
N GLU A 325 7.28 12.26 -5.79
CA GLU A 325 5.87 12.30 -6.15
C GLU A 325 5.02 12.55 -4.90
N ASN A 326 4.39 13.71 -4.87
CA ASN A 326 3.53 14.12 -3.78
C ASN A 326 2.27 13.23 -3.70
N GLN A 327 1.70 13.07 -2.52
CA GLN A 327 0.42 12.41 -2.28
C GLN A 327 -0.74 12.95 -3.15
N SER A 328 -0.63 14.18 -3.67
CA SER A 328 -1.59 14.78 -4.61
C SER A 328 -1.35 14.45 -6.09
N ALA A 329 -0.23 13.79 -6.43
CA ALA A 329 0.13 13.35 -7.78
C ALA A 329 -0.11 11.85 -7.99
N VAL A 330 0.33 11.00 -7.05
CA VAL A 330 0.23 9.53 -7.14
C VAL A 330 -1.22 9.01 -7.17
N ALA A 331 -1.43 7.80 -7.71
CA ALA A 331 -2.76 7.18 -7.83
C ALA A 331 -3.49 7.01 -6.46
N PRO A 332 -4.83 7.00 -6.41
CA PRO A 332 -5.58 6.63 -5.20
C PRO A 332 -5.22 5.22 -4.70
N LEU A 333 -4.96 5.04 -3.39
CA LEU A 333 -4.77 3.70 -2.81
C LEU A 333 -6.05 2.87 -2.99
N LYS A 334 -7.21 3.50 -2.74
CA LYS A 334 -8.54 2.92 -2.97
C LYS A 334 -8.95 2.70 -4.43
N SER A 335 -8.14 3.06 -5.45
CA SER A 335 -8.43 2.59 -6.82
C SER A 335 -7.97 1.16 -7.05
N VAL A 336 -7.08 0.64 -6.20
CA VAL A 336 -6.73 -0.79 -6.14
C VAL A 336 -7.53 -1.47 -5.03
N TYR A 337 -7.45 -0.97 -3.80
CA TYR A 337 -8.03 -1.64 -2.63
C TYR A 337 -9.40 -1.07 -2.26
N ASN A 338 -10.47 -1.71 -2.72
CA ASN A 338 -11.86 -1.38 -2.41
C ASN A 338 -12.77 -2.62 -2.59
N LYS A 339 -14.02 -2.53 -2.11
CA LYS A 339 -15.03 -3.61 -2.19
C LYS A 339 -15.68 -3.80 -3.58
N GLU A 340 -15.37 -2.96 -4.56
CA GLU A 340 -15.81 -3.12 -5.96
C GLU A 340 -14.86 -4.03 -6.76
N ASN A 341 -13.60 -4.12 -6.32
CA ASN A 341 -12.55 -5.00 -6.84
C ASN A 341 -12.46 -6.35 -6.08
N ASP A 342 -13.51 -6.76 -5.36
CA ASP A 342 -13.52 -7.91 -4.42
C ASP A 342 -12.43 -7.86 -3.32
N LEU A 343 -12.01 -6.64 -2.95
CA LEU A 343 -11.01 -6.38 -1.91
C LEU A 343 -11.60 -5.63 -0.69
N PHE A 344 -10.74 -5.35 0.29
CA PHE A 344 -11.08 -4.64 1.53
C PHE A 344 -11.08 -3.11 1.36
N MET A 345 -11.75 -2.41 2.27
CA MET A 345 -11.75 -0.94 2.30
C MET A 345 -10.44 -0.40 2.91
N VAL A 346 -9.83 0.62 2.31
CA VAL A 346 -8.65 1.29 2.90
C VAL A 346 -8.99 2.58 3.63
N GLY A 347 -8.35 2.78 4.78
CA GLY A 347 -8.65 3.89 5.69
C GLY A 347 -7.44 4.59 6.29
N SER A 348 -7.71 5.68 7.00
CA SER A 348 -6.70 6.38 7.80
C SER A 348 -7.26 6.89 9.13
N ILE A 349 -6.39 7.18 10.09
CA ILE A 349 -6.75 8.09 11.18
C ILE A 349 -7.17 9.47 10.61
N GLY A 350 -8.13 10.14 11.24
CA GLY A 350 -8.47 11.52 10.91
C GLY A 350 -9.84 11.97 11.42
N THR A 351 -9.90 13.20 11.92
CA THR A 351 -11.11 13.80 12.49
C THR A 351 -11.64 14.90 11.59
N GLY A 352 -12.95 15.21 11.66
CA GLY A 352 -13.55 16.25 10.84
C GLY A 352 -13.55 15.93 9.34
N SER A 353 -13.84 16.95 8.52
CA SER A 353 -14.12 16.82 7.08
C SER A 353 -13.06 16.05 6.29
N VAL A 354 -13.52 15.26 5.33
CA VAL A 354 -12.69 14.40 4.48
C VAL A 354 -12.29 15.17 3.22
N THR A 355 -11.05 15.66 3.19
CA THR A 355 -10.49 16.48 2.09
C THR A 355 -9.08 16.03 1.73
N GLY A 356 -8.53 16.54 0.62
CA GLY A 356 -7.14 16.30 0.22
C GLY A 356 -6.79 14.81 0.15
N THR A 357 -5.68 14.41 0.77
CA THR A 357 -5.22 13.01 0.84
C THR A 357 -6.27 12.06 1.39
N ARG A 358 -7.02 12.47 2.42
CA ARG A 358 -8.08 11.63 3.02
C ARG A 358 -9.16 11.32 1.99
N ALA A 359 -9.62 12.34 1.26
CA ALA A 359 -10.59 12.16 0.18
C ALA A 359 -10.03 11.36 -1.02
N ARG A 360 -8.74 11.54 -1.35
CA ARG A 360 -8.09 10.89 -2.49
C ARG A 360 -7.81 9.41 -2.25
N HIS A 361 -7.19 9.03 -1.13
CA HIS A 361 -6.65 7.68 -0.93
C HIS A 361 -7.57 6.74 -0.15
N TYR A 362 -8.44 7.26 0.71
CA TYR A 362 -9.10 6.48 1.76
C TYR A 362 -10.63 6.64 1.73
N GLU A 363 -11.35 5.71 2.37
CA GLU A 363 -12.81 5.73 2.47
C GLU A 363 -13.35 5.54 3.90
N ILE A 364 -12.62 4.86 4.78
CA ILE A 364 -12.99 4.66 6.19
C ILE A 364 -12.02 5.40 7.12
N PHE A 365 -12.55 6.00 8.20
CA PHE A 365 -11.78 6.84 9.12
C PHE A 365 -12.05 6.53 10.59
N VAL A 366 -11.03 6.76 11.41
CA VAL A 366 -11.07 6.60 12.87
C VAL A 366 -10.59 7.87 13.58
N ASP A 367 -11.29 8.30 14.63
CA ASP A 367 -10.83 9.33 15.56
C ASP A 367 -10.09 8.64 16.71
N GLY A 368 -8.76 8.58 16.61
CA GLY A 368 -7.92 7.82 17.55
C GLY A 368 -7.88 8.34 18.99
N ASN A 369 -8.68 9.35 19.37
CA ASN A 369 -8.78 9.81 20.75
C ASN A 369 -10.19 10.20 21.24
N ASN A 370 -10.98 10.96 20.48
CA ASN A 370 -12.13 11.66 21.05
C ASN A 370 -13.33 10.76 21.40
N LEU A 371 -13.35 9.51 20.92
CA LEU A 371 -14.42 8.54 21.21
C LEU A 371 -14.04 7.56 22.35
N LYS A 372 -12.84 7.68 22.94
CA LYS A 372 -12.40 6.90 24.12
C LYS A 372 -13.21 7.27 25.37
N ALA A 373 -13.19 6.41 26.40
CA ALA A 373 -14.01 6.56 27.61
C ALA A 373 -13.76 7.86 28.40
N GLU A 374 -12.51 8.33 28.52
CA GLU A 374 -12.16 9.56 29.25
C GLU A 374 -12.78 10.84 28.66
N PRO A 375 -12.69 11.13 27.36
CA PRO A 375 -13.39 12.26 26.75
C PRO A 375 -14.91 12.06 26.60
N THR A 376 -15.41 10.82 26.47
CA THR A 376 -16.85 10.56 26.23
C THR A 376 -17.71 10.47 27.49
N HIS A 377 -17.22 9.89 28.58
CA HIS A 377 -17.94 9.75 29.86
C HIS A 377 -17.16 10.39 31.04
N PRO A 378 -16.74 11.67 30.95
CA PRO A 378 -15.79 12.29 31.90
C PRO A 378 -16.33 12.43 33.33
N ARG A 379 -17.65 12.30 33.55
CA ARG A 379 -18.33 12.53 34.83
C ARG A 379 -19.19 11.32 35.18
N GLY A 380 -19.04 10.78 36.39
CA GLY A 380 -19.81 9.60 36.82
C GLY A 380 -21.16 9.94 37.46
N PRO A 381 -22.08 8.96 37.53
CA PRO A 381 -23.43 9.16 38.04
C PRO A 381 -23.50 9.14 39.58
N ASN A 382 -24.29 10.03 40.17
CA ASN A 382 -24.36 10.26 41.62
C ASN A 382 -25.06 9.15 42.45
N TRP A 383 -25.62 8.12 41.81
CA TRP A 383 -26.06 6.90 42.48
C TRP A 383 -24.92 5.90 42.70
N LEU A 384 -23.85 5.97 41.89
CA LEU A 384 -22.69 5.08 41.99
C LEU A 384 -21.90 5.39 43.26
N LYS A 385 -21.92 4.45 44.20
CA LYS A 385 -21.38 4.59 45.56
C LYS A 385 -20.63 3.33 45.95
N SER A 386 -19.80 3.45 46.97
CA SER A 386 -19.20 2.29 47.62
C SER A 386 -20.29 1.40 48.23
N VAL A 387 -19.95 0.14 48.52
CA VAL A 387 -20.77 -0.76 49.36
C VAL A 387 -21.02 -0.22 50.78
N THR A 388 -20.32 0.84 51.20
CA THR A 388 -20.53 1.58 52.45
C THR A 388 -21.33 2.88 52.28
N GLY A 389 -21.84 3.16 51.08
CA GLY A 389 -22.66 4.33 50.75
C GLY A 389 -21.90 5.64 50.51
N ALA A 390 -20.56 5.61 50.48
CA ALA A 390 -19.73 6.78 50.19
C ALA A 390 -19.74 7.11 48.69
N PRO A 391 -19.76 8.39 48.29
CA PRO A 391 -19.69 8.78 46.88
C PRO A 391 -18.31 8.45 46.29
N LEU A 392 -18.29 7.99 45.04
CA LEU A 392 -17.05 7.82 44.28
C LEU A 392 -16.50 9.19 43.84
N ASN A 393 -15.17 9.35 43.85
CA ASN A 393 -14.56 10.61 43.42
C ASN A 393 -14.83 10.82 41.92
N GLY A 394 -15.36 12.00 41.54
CA GLY A 394 -15.83 12.31 40.19
C GLY A 394 -17.21 11.74 39.81
N ALA A 395 -17.84 10.91 40.66
CA ALA A 395 -19.17 10.35 40.42
C ALA A 395 -20.27 11.15 41.16
N THR A 396 -20.50 12.37 40.70
CA THR A 396 -21.37 13.36 41.38
C THR A 396 -22.48 13.95 40.50
N THR A 397 -22.59 13.50 39.25
CA THR A 397 -23.51 14.09 38.25
C THR A 397 -24.86 13.39 38.26
N THR A 398 -25.95 14.12 38.01
CA THR A 398 -27.28 13.50 37.81
C THR A 398 -27.27 12.67 36.52
N PRO A 399 -27.79 11.43 36.51
CA PRO A 399 -27.66 10.54 35.35
C PRO A 399 -28.25 11.09 34.05
N GLY A 400 -27.67 10.67 32.93
CA GLY A 400 -28.11 11.00 31.57
C GLY A 400 -27.07 11.83 30.80
N THR A 401 -27.52 12.56 29.77
CA THR A 401 -26.64 13.30 28.84
C THR A 401 -25.66 14.27 29.51
N ALA A 402 -25.97 14.77 30.70
CA ALA A 402 -25.09 15.63 31.50
C ALA A 402 -23.79 14.95 31.96
N GLU A 403 -23.73 13.61 31.99
CA GLU A 403 -22.52 12.84 32.25
C GLU A 403 -21.54 12.90 31.06
N TYR A 404 -22.07 12.86 29.84
CA TYR A 404 -21.34 12.56 28.59
C TYR A 404 -20.91 13.80 27.80
N ASN A 405 -19.94 13.62 26.91
CA ASN A 405 -19.46 14.64 25.98
C ASN A 405 -19.08 13.99 24.64
N PHE A 406 -19.84 14.25 23.58
CA PHE A 406 -19.72 13.51 22.33
C PHE A 406 -18.97 14.29 21.24
N PRO A 407 -18.04 13.68 20.48
CA PRO A 407 -17.39 14.30 19.32
C PRO A 407 -18.31 14.38 18.08
N THR A 408 -19.55 14.82 18.26
CA THR A 408 -20.62 14.80 17.24
C THR A 408 -20.19 15.47 15.93
N GLY A 409 -19.57 16.65 16.03
CA GLY A 409 -19.14 17.42 14.86
C GLY A 409 -18.03 16.74 14.05
N SER A 410 -17.11 16.01 14.69
CA SER A 410 -16.03 15.29 14.01
C SER A 410 -16.57 14.21 13.08
N TYR A 411 -17.47 13.38 13.59
CA TYR A 411 -18.08 12.28 12.83
C TYR A 411 -19.18 12.75 11.88
N GLN A 412 -19.91 13.82 12.23
CA GLN A 412 -20.87 14.43 11.31
C GLN A 412 -20.16 14.98 10.08
N ALA A 413 -19.04 15.68 10.26
CA ALA A 413 -18.27 16.23 9.14
C ALA A 413 -17.68 15.12 8.24
N ILE A 414 -17.36 13.92 8.77
CA ILE A 414 -16.96 12.77 7.94
C ILE A 414 -18.13 12.32 7.06
N ARG A 415 -19.31 12.06 7.66
CA ARG A 415 -20.54 11.67 6.94
C ARG A 415 -20.94 12.70 5.87
N ASP A 416 -20.85 13.98 6.20
CA ASP A 416 -21.35 15.09 5.38
C ASP A 416 -20.30 15.57 4.33
N SER A 417 -19.12 14.94 4.24
CA SER A 417 -18.07 15.31 3.25
C SER A 417 -18.21 14.65 1.87
N GLY A 418 -19.20 13.78 1.67
CA GLY A 418 -19.35 12.98 0.45
C GLY A 418 -20.81 12.65 0.12
N THR A 419 -21.01 11.78 -0.87
CA THR A 419 -22.34 11.17 -1.08
C THR A 419 -22.67 10.20 0.06
N THR A 420 -23.96 9.96 0.31
CA THR A 420 -24.41 9.09 1.40
C THR A 420 -23.79 7.70 1.30
N GLY A 421 -23.05 7.28 2.33
CA GLY A 421 -22.34 5.98 2.39
C GLY A 421 -20.93 5.98 1.78
N GLN A 422 -20.50 7.06 1.12
CA GLN A 422 -19.15 7.18 0.54
C GLN A 422 -18.07 7.05 1.62
N TYR A 423 -18.14 7.92 2.62
CA TYR A 423 -17.19 7.94 3.74
C TYR A 423 -17.76 7.26 4.98
N LYS A 424 -16.93 6.42 5.59
CA LYS A 424 -17.31 5.47 6.63
C LYS A 424 -16.54 5.76 7.91
N SER A 425 -17.08 5.37 9.06
CA SER A 425 -16.43 5.57 10.36
C SER A 425 -16.24 4.26 11.10
N HIS A 426 -15.04 4.07 11.63
CA HIS A 426 -14.69 3.05 12.62
C HIS A 426 -14.72 3.74 14.00
N GLY A 427 -15.39 3.14 14.98
CA GLY A 427 -15.54 3.68 16.33
C GLY A 427 -14.55 3.09 17.33
N HIS A 428 -13.67 3.92 17.90
CA HIS A 428 -12.61 3.47 18.82
C HIS A 428 -12.60 4.36 20.08
N VAL A 429 -12.96 3.88 21.28
CA VAL A 429 -13.33 2.52 21.72
C VAL A 429 -14.27 2.65 22.94
N LEU A 430 -15.25 1.75 23.10
CA LEU A 430 -16.15 1.76 24.26
C LEU A 430 -15.44 1.40 25.58
N ALA A 431 -14.79 0.23 25.63
CA ALA A 431 -14.12 -0.30 26.81
C ALA A 431 -12.61 -0.46 26.61
N TRP A 432 -11.82 0.15 27.50
CA TRP A 432 -10.37 0.00 27.54
C TRP A 432 -9.85 0.15 28.98
N TYR A 433 -8.68 -0.42 29.25
CA TYR A 433 -8.01 -0.30 30.56
C TYR A 433 -7.29 1.05 30.75
N ASN A 434 -6.92 1.67 29.63
CA ASN A 434 -6.22 2.95 29.54
C ASN A 434 -7.16 4.05 29.01
N GLN A 435 -6.77 5.33 29.16
CA GLN A 435 -7.59 6.51 28.79
C GLN A 435 -9.07 6.40 29.22
N ALA A 436 -9.29 5.87 30.43
CA ALA A 436 -10.56 5.78 31.11
C ALA A 436 -10.63 6.82 32.25
N PRO A 437 -11.78 7.45 32.50
CA PRO A 437 -11.88 8.56 33.44
C PRO A 437 -11.58 8.08 34.86
N ALA A 438 -10.98 8.96 35.67
CA ALA A 438 -10.53 8.61 37.02
C ALA A 438 -11.63 8.01 37.91
N TRP A 439 -12.90 8.38 37.65
CA TRP A 439 -14.02 7.87 38.43
C TRP A 439 -14.35 6.39 38.14
N MET A 440 -14.12 5.90 36.92
CA MET A 440 -14.25 4.47 36.57
C MET A 440 -13.07 3.67 37.14
N ARG A 441 -11.83 4.17 37.00
CA ARG A 441 -10.61 3.42 37.35
C ARG A 441 -10.48 3.08 38.85
N GLN A 442 -11.17 3.80 39.74
CA GLN A 442 -11.18 3.51 41.18
C GLN A 442 -12.06 2.31 41.58
N ILE A 443 -12.98 1.85 40.71
CA ILE A 443 -13.96 0.80 41.02
C ILE A 443 -13.23 -0.55 41.18
N ILE A 444 -13.56 -1.32 42.22
CA ILE A 444 -13.16 -2.73 42.37
C ILE A 444 -14.36 -3.60 42.81
N PRO A 445 -14.34 -4.93 42.58
CA PRO A 445 -15.35 -5.85 43.09
C PRO A 445 -15.59 -5.73 44.61
N ALA A 446 -16.86 -5.77 45.01
CA ALA A 446 -17.32 -5.70 46.41
C ALA A 446 -16.74 -6.77 47.35
N ASN A 447 -16.33 -7.92 46.82
CA ASN A 447 -15.89 -9.10 47.57
C ASN A 447 -14.37 -9.18 47.81
N LEU A 448 -13.58 -8.24 47.30
CA LEU A 448 -12.12 -8.22 47.49
C LEU A 448 -11.72 -7.81 48.91
N GLU A 449 -10.73 -8.52 49.47
CA GLU A 449 -10.19 -8.23 50.80
C GLU A 449 -9.40 -6.91 50.85
N SER A 450 -9.42 -6.25 52.01
CA SER A 450 -8.67 -5.00 52.21
C SER A 450 -7.16 -5.23 52.15
N GLY A 451 -6.47 -4.55 51.24
CA GLY A 451 -5.03 -4.72 51.01
C GLY A 451 -4.65 -5.85 50.05
N TYR A 452 -5.63 -6.43 49.35
CA TYR A 452 -5.43 -7.40 48.27
C TYR A 452 -4.42 -6.92 47.20
N LYS A 453 -3.60 -7.85 46.68
CA LYS A 453 -2.47 -7.56 45.77
C LYS A 453 -2.49 -8.37 44.46
N GLY A 454 -3.63 -8.98 44.13
CA GLY A 454 -3.74 -9.98 43.06
C GLY A 454 -3.46 -11.40 43.53
N THR A 455 -3.65 -12.35 42.62
CA THR A 455 -3.35 -13.79 42.76
C THR A 455 -2.72 -14.30 41.45
N ALA A 456 -2.45 -15.60 41.34
CA ALA A 456 -2.02 -16.20 40.08
C ALA A 456 -3.11 -16.17 38.98
N SER A 457 -4.37 -15.91 39.35
CA SER A 457 -5.54 -15.87 38.43
C SER A 457 -6.16 -14.47 38.30
N PHE A 458 -5.57 -13.44 38.93
CA PHE A 458 -5.99 -12.04 38.86
C PHE A 458 -4.73 -11.17 39.01
N TYR A 459 -4.29 -10.51 37.94
CA TYR A 459 -3.14 -9.59 38.03
C TYR A 459 -3.52 -8.27 38.72
N GLY A 460 -2.54 -7.58 39.30
CA GLY A 460 -2.77 -6.39 40.13
C GLY A 460 -3.36 -5.18 39.39
N LEU A 461 -3.93 -4.25 40.16
CA LEU A 461 -4.68 -3.07 39.70
C LEU A 461 -3.97 -2.29 38.58
N GLY A 462 -4.75 -1.88 37.57
CA GLY A 462 -4.27 -1.08 36.43
C GLY A 462 -3.62 0.25 36.82
N ASN A 463 -2.67 0.69 35.99
CA ASN A 463 -1.73 1.78 36.27
C ASN A 463 -2.33 3.04 36.94
N GLY A 464 -1.68 3.47 38.03
CA GLY A 464 -1.88 4.80 38.63
C GLY A 464 -3.08 4.94 39.58
N VAL A 465 -3.78 3.86 39.93
CA VAL A 465 -4.92 3.91 40.87
C VAL A 465 -4.42 3.92 42.33
N THR A 466 -4.33 5.10 42.93
CA THR A 466 -3.91 5.30 44.34
C THR A 466 -5.05 5.13 45.36
N SER A 467 -6.29 5.06 44.90
CA SER A 467 -7.49 4.88 45.72
C SER A 467 -8.46 3.91 45.04
N THR A 468 -8.82 2.82 45.72
CA THR A 468 -9.86 1.89 45.27
C THR A 468 -11.14 2.04 46.09
N VAL A 469 -12.27 1.74 45.46
CA VAL A 469 -13.60 1.80 46.07
C VAL A 469 -14.37 0.51 45.70
N PRO A 470 -14.69 -0.35 46.68
CA PRO A 470 -15.52 -1.53 46.43
C PRO A 470 -16.95 -1.10 46.10
N VAL A 471 -17.45 -1.54 44.94
CA VAL A 471 -18.80 -1.26 44.42
C VAL A 471 -19.51 -2.59 44.17
N ASP A 472 -20.83 -2.63 44.31
CA ASP A 472 -21.60 -3.83 43.99
C ASP A 472 -21.65 -4.10 42.47
N LYS A 473 -21.77 -5.39 42.13
CA LYS A 473 -21.72 -5.90 40.77
C LYS A 473 -22.80 -5.34 39.85
N GLU A 474 -24.02 -5.17 40.37
CA GLU A 474 -25.16 -4.70 39.58
C GLU A 474 -25.04 -3.19 39.28
N SER A 475 -24.52 -2.40 40.21
CA SER A 475 -24.11 -1.01 39.96
C SER A 475 -23.02 -0.92 38.88
N ALA A 476 -21.98 -1.75 38.94
CA ALA A 476 -20.92 -1.77 37.93
C ALA A 476 -21.44 -2.17 36.54
N ARG A 477 -22.30 -3.19 36.47
CA ARG A 477 -23.02 -3.61 35.26
C ARG A 477 -23.90 -2.50 34.69
N ARG A 478 -24.69 -1.82 35.53
CA ARG A 478 -25.54 -0.69 35.10
C ARG A 478 -24.73 0.48 34.54
N VAL A 479 -23.58 0.82 35.14
CA VAL A 479 -22.71 1.89 34.61
C VAL A 479 -22.32 1.59 33.17
N GLN A 480 -21.88 0.36 32.89
CA GLN A 480 -21.31 0.03 31.59
C GLN A 480 -22.37 -0.26 30.53
N PHE A 481 -23.51 -0.84 30.92
CA PHE A 481 -24.69 -0.84 30.06
C PHE A 481 -25.11 0.59 29.68
N ASN A 482 -25.19 1.51 30.65
CA ASN A 482 -25.49 2.91 30.37
C ASN A 482 -24.45 3.56 29.44
N HIS A 483 -23.15 3.39 29.70
CA HIS A 483 -22.08 3.94 28.86
C HIS A 483 -22.18 3.46 27.41
N THR A 484 -22.25 2.15 27.18
CA THR A 484 -22.44 1.56 25.85
C THR A 484 -23.71 2.07 25.17
N MET A 485 -24.84 2.09 25.88
CA MET A 485 -26.11 2.59 25.33
C MET A 485 -26.03 4.07 24.96
N TYR A 486 -25.54 4.95 25.84
CA TYR A 486 -25.48 6.39 25.59
C TYR A 486 -24.46 6.77 24.52
N VAL A 487 -23.25 6.19 24.55
CA VAL A 487 -22.20 6.52 23.58
C VAL A 487 -22.57 6.02 22.18
N MET A 488 -23.05 4.80 22.02
CA MET A 488 -23.46 4.32 20.69
C MET A 488 -24.73 5.04 20.20
N ARG A 489 -25.80 5.09 21.01
CA ARG A 489 -27.08 5.67 20.56
C ARG A 489 -27.02 7.19 20.31
N HIS A 490 -26.09 7.93 20.91
CA HIS A 490 -25.85 9.32 20.52
C HIS A 490 -25.64 9.48 19.01
N PHE A 491 -24.87 8.58 18.38
CA PHE A 491 -24.61 8.61 16.94
C PHE A 491 -25.67 7.84 16.15
N LEU A 492 -26.10 6.69 16.67
CA LEU A 492 -26.90 5.70 15.94
C LEU A 492 -28.43 5.92 15.97
N THR A 493 -28.96 6.92 16.68
CA THR A 493 -30.38 7.32 16.61
C THR A 493 -30.56 8.84 16.61
N THR A 494 -31.73 9.34 16.18
CA THR A 494 -32.18 10.74 16.28
C THR A 494 -32.74 11.11 17.66
N ASP A 495 -32.86 10.17 18.61
CA ASP A 495 -33.52 10.36 19.91
C ASP A 495 -32.77 11.34 20.85
N ALA A 496 -33.47 12.40 21.25
CA ALA A 496 -32.98 13.43 22.16
C ALA A 496 -32.58 12.93 23.55
N LYS A 497 -33.09 11.78 24.01
CA LYS A 497 -32.63 11.12 25.25
C LYS A 497 -31.13 10.86 25.26
N TYR A 498 -30.55 10.55 24.10
CA TYR A 498 -29.12 10.29 23.93
C TYR A 498 -28.34 11.53 23.48
N GLY A 499 -28.93 12.73 23.61
CA GLY A 499 -28.32 14.00 23.20
C GLY A 499 -28.28 14.20 21.68
N SER A 500 -29.10 13.47 20.94
CA SER A 500 -29.22 13.54 19.49
C SER A 500 -30.38 14.46 19.05
N SER A 501 -30.64 14.55 17.74
CA SER A 501 -31.84 15.17 17.18
C SER A 501 -32.18 14.61 15.80
N GLU A 502 -33.44 14.78 15.37
CA GLU A 502 -33.86 14.53 13.98
C GLU A 502 -33.08 15.40 12.98
N THR A 503 -32.81 16.66 13.34
CA THR A 503 -32.06 17.62 12.50
C THR A 503 -30.59 17.28 12.30
N ARG A 504 -29.99 16.48 13.19
CA ARG A 504 -28.64 15.91 13.04
C ARG A 504 -28.63 14.75 12.03
N GLY A 505 -29.73 13.99 11.99
CA GLY A 505 -29.79 12.68 11.34
C GLY A 505 -28.90 11.64 12.03
N VAL A 506 -29.05 10.37 11.64
CA VAL A 506 -28.17 9.29 12.10
C VAL A 506 -26.75 9.47 11.53
N ILE A 507 -25.73 9.14 12.31
CA ILE A 507 -24.35 8.99 11.83
C ILE A 507 -23.99 7.50 11.95
N PRO A 508 -24.11 6.72 10.85
CA PRO A 508 -23.81 5.30 10.89
C PRO A 508 -22.30 5.07 11.00
N PHE A 509 -21.94 4.10 11.83
CA PHE A 509 -20.60 3.53 11.87
C PHE A 509 -20.59 2.23 11.06
N ASN A 510 -19.46 1.90 10.45
CA ASN A 510 -19.24 0.63 9.76
C ASN A 510 -18.88 -0.49 10.76
N SER A 511 -18.08 -0.13 11.76
CA SER A 511 -17.52 -1.02 12.76
C SER A 511 -17.23 -0.25 14.05
N TRP A 512 -17.13 -0.95 15.17
CA TRP A 512 -16.86 -0.33 16.47
C TRP A 512 -16.09 -1.28 17.40
N ASP A 513 -14.91 -0.86 17.85
CA ASP A 513 -14.16 -1.50 18.93
C ASP A 513 -14.96 -1.44 20.24
N VAL A 514 -15.53 -2.57 20.64
CA VAL A 514 -16.28 -2.68 21.90
C VAL A 514 -15.31 -2.82 23.07
N LEU A 515 -14.24 -3.60 22.89
CA LEU A 515 -13.20 -3.85 23.88
C LEU A 515 -11.82 -3.84 23.20
N ASN A 516 -10.86 -3.16 23.81
CA ASN A 516 -9.50 -3.00 23.29
C ASN A 516 -8.44 -3.53 24.27
N GLU A 517 -7.43 -4.22 23.74
CA GLU A 517 -6.15 -4.59 24.38
C GLU A 517 -6.26 -5.40 25.69
N GLU A 518 -7.11 -6.41 25.77
CA GLU A 518 -7.34 -7.12 27.03
C GLU A 518 -6.43 -8.35 27.24
N VAL A 519 -5.85 -8.94 26.19
CA VAL A 519 -4.90 -10.07 26.33
C VAL A 519 -3.48 -9.55 26.63
N HIS A 520 -2.81 -10.15 27.62
CA HIS A 520 -1.60 -9.58 28.24
C HIS A 520 -0.30 -9.68 27.40
N GLU A 521 0.42 -8.57 27.25
CA GLU A 521 1.56 -8.35 26.32
C GLU A 521 2.98 -8.33 26.96
N SER A 522 3.17 -8.83 28.17
CA SER A 522 4.46 -8.93 28.88
C SER A 522 5.16 -7.64 29.35
N ARG A 523 4.64 -6.43 29.08
CA ARG A 523 5.37 -5.17 29.39
C ARG A 523 5.74 -4.97 30.88
N HIS A 524 5.03 -5.63 31.81
CA HIS A 524 5.33 -5.65 33.26
C HIS A 524 5.36 -7.06 33.89
N SER A 525 5.40 -8.15 33.10
CA SER A 525 5.63 -9.51 33.61
C SER A 525 6.24 -10.43 32.56
N GLU A 526 7.08 -11.37 32.98
CA GLU A 526 7.95 -12.18 32.10
C GLU A 526 7.20 -13.23 31.24
N ASN A 527 5.85 -13.24 31.27
CA ASN A 527 5.02 -14.26 30.64
C ASN A 527 4.18 -13.70 29.49
N ILE A 528 4.56 -14.06 28.27
CA ILE A 528 3.60 -14.32 27.17
C ILE A 528 2.74 -15.53 27.59
N PRO A 529 1.44 -15.61 27.21
CA PRO A 529 0.61 -16.79 27.50
C PRO A 529 1.25 -18.11 27.03
N ALA A 530 1.67 -18.94 28.00
CA ALA A 530 2.41 -20.18 27.74
C ALA A 530 1.49 -21.35 27.36
N ASP A 531 0.23 -21.32 27.80
CA ASP A 531 -0.85 -22.15 27.28
C ASP A 531 -1.97 -21.23 26.75
N PRO A 532 -2.17 -21.12 25.42
CA PRO A 532 -3.20 -20.27 24.85
C PRO A 532 -4.63 -20.83 25.03
N ASN A 533 -4.79 -22.04 25.58
CA ASN A 533 -6.10 -22.59 25.93
C ASN A 533 -6.61 -22.03 27.27
N SER A 534 -5.70 -21.70 28.19
CA SER A 534 -5.97 -20.98 29.44
C SER A 534 -6.19 -19.46 29.22
N TRP A 535 -7.06 -19.09 28.27
CA TRP A 535 -7.22 -17.70 27.86
C TRP A 535 -7.79 -16.80 28.97
N ARG A 536 -8.70 -17.31 29.82
CA ARG A 536 -9.34 -16.54 30.90
C ARG A 536 -8.34 -16.03 31.96
N THR A 537 -7.24 -16.74 32.18
CA THR A 537 -6.15 -16.33 33.09
C THR A 537 -5.06 -15.50 32.40
N SER A 538 -5.20 -15.27 31.09
CA SER A 538 -4.24 -14.52 30.24
C SER A 538 -4.68 -13.08 29.94
N LEU A 539 -5.72 -12.60 30.63
CA LEU A 539 -6.30 -11.25 30.48
C LEU A 539 -5.64 -10.24 31.44
N LYS A 540 -5.88 -8.94 31.23
CA LYS A 540 -5.39 -7.85 32.13
C LYS A 540 -6.20 -7.71 33.41
N HIS A 541 -7.41 -8.27 33.47
CA HIS A 541 -8.26 -8.33 34.68
C HIS A 541 -8.52 -6.96 35.30
N THR A 542 -8.82 -5.97 34.45
CA THR A 542 -8.87 -4.56 34.88
C THR A 542 -9.93 -4.32 35.95
N ASN A 543 -9.64 -3.39 36.85
CA ASN A 543 -10.38 -3.15 38.09
C ASN A 543 -11.91 -3.08 37.90
N TRP A 544 -12.34 -2.35 36.86
CA TRP A 544 -13.75 -2.13 36.57
C TRP A 544 -14.35 -3.27 35.74
N LEU A 545 -13.59 -3.86 34.81
CA LEU A 545 -14.05 -5.00 34.00
C LEU A 545 -14.38 -6.21 34.89
N VAL A 546 -13.52 -6.55 35.85
CA VAL A 546 -13.81 -7.66 36.78
C VAL A 546 -14.92 -7.30 37.77
N ALA A 547 -15.18 -6.02 38.05
CA ALA A 547 -16.29 -5.61 38.91
C ALA A 547 -17.68 -5.90 38.32
N LEU A 548 -17.80 -6.17 37.00
CA LEU A 548 -19.05 -6.63 36.37
C LEU A 548 -19.07 -8.11 35.96
N SER A 549 -17.99 -8.85 36.16
CA SER A 549 -17.95 -10.32 36.03
C SER A 549 -18.76 -11.04 37.09
N ASP A 550 -18.94 -12.35 36.95
CA ASP A 550 -19.29 -13.23 38.07
C ASP A 550 -18.19 -13.28 39.16
N ASP A 551 -18.53 -13.89 40.30
CA ASP A 551 -17.69 -13.83 41.52
C ASP A 551 -16.43 -14.72 41.41
N GLN A 552 -16.27 -15.45 40.31
CA GLN A 552 -15.15 -16.33 39.97
C GLN A 552 -14.92 -16.31 38.45
N ILE A 553 -13.75 -15.90 37.98
CA ILE A 553 -13.40 -15.77 36.53
C ILE A 553 -13.57 -17.10 35.75
N GLU A 554 -13.54 -18.24 36.44
CA GLU A 554 -13.74 -19.59 35.90
C GLU A 554 -15.22 -20.00 35.77
N GLY A 555 -16.17 -19.14 36.11
CA GLY A 555 -17.61 -19.43 36.13
C GLY A 555 -18.31 -19.32 34.77
N ASP A 556 -19.53 -18.78 34.76
CA ASP A 556 -20.38 -18.77 33.56
C ASP A 556 -19.87 -17.75 32.54
N ILE A 557 -19.48 -18.24 31.37
CA ILE A 557 -19.00 -17.43 30.25
C ILE A 557 -20.00 -16.34 29.84
N ARG A 558 -21.30 -16.51 30.13
CA ARG A 558 -22.38 -15.55 29.85
C ARG A 558 -22.45 -14.39 30.85
N GLU A 559 -21.92 -14.60 32.04
CA GLU A 559 -21.81 -13.58 33.10
C GLU A 559 -20.41 -12.92 33.11
N HIS A 560 -19.46 -13.46 32.34
CA HIS A 560 -18.13 -12.88 32.12
C HIS A 560 -18.23 -11.53 31.41
N TYR A 561 -17.45 -10.54 31.85
CA TYR A 561 -17.61 -9.14 31.43
C TYR A 561 -17.48 -8.91 29.92
N ILE A 562 -16.62 -9.66 29.21
CA ILE A 562 -16.46 -9.52 27.74
C ILE A 562 -17.78 -9.87 27.05
N TYR A 563 -18.40 -10.98 27.44
CA TYR A 563 -19.68 -11.41 26.89
C TYR A 563 -20.77 -10.35 27.12
N LEU A 564 -20.80 -9.79 28.34
CA LEU A 564 -21.74 -8.73 28.70
C LEU A 564 -21.51 -7.45 27.89
N LEU A 565 -20.26 -6.98 27.72
CA LEU A 565 -19.96 -5.76 26.95
C LEU A 565 -20.43 -5.85 25.49
N PHE A 566 -20.12 -6.95 24.80
CA PHE A 566 -20.60 -7.16 23.43
C PHE A 566 -22.13 -7.31 23.39
N LYS A 567 -22.73 -8.05 24.33
CA LYS A 567 -24.20 -8.15 24.45
C LYS A 567 -24.87 -6.79 24.66
N TYR A 568 -24.25 -5.87 25.39
CA TYR A 568 -24.74 -4.49 25.54
C TYR A 568 -24.63 -3.72 24.21
N ALA A 569 -23.53 -3.89 23.47
CA ALA A 569 -23.33 -3.25 22.17
C ALA A 569 -24.33 -3.74 21.11
N HIS A 570 -24.70 -5.04 21.11
CA HIS A 570 -25.79 -5.56 20.29
C HIS A 570 -27.15 -4.89 20.62
N ILE A 571 -27.48 -4.69 21.90
CA ILE A 571 -28.72 -4.01 22.33
C ILE A 571 -28.69 -2.51 21.95
N ALA A 572 -27.50 -1.90 22.01
CA ALA A 572 -27.29 -0.52 21.62
C ALA A 572 -27.43 -0.30 20.10
N ALA A 573 -26.92 -1.24 19.29
CA ALA A 573 -26.97 -1.30 17.83
C ALA A 573 -27.71 -2.56 17.30
N PRO A 574 -29.06 -2.61 17.44
CA PRO A 574 -29.83 -3.82 17.17
C PRO A 574 -30.19 -3.98 15.69
N ASN A 575 -29.96 -5.17 15.14
CA ASN A 575 -30.66 -5.60 13.92
C ASN A 575 -32.15 -5.94 14.24
N ALA A 576 -32.95 -6.26 13.22
CA ALA A 576 -34.37 -6.58 13.40
C ALA A 576 -34.62 -7.82 14.30
N GLN A 577 -33.71 -8.81 14.28
CA GLN A 577 -33.81 -10.00 15.13
C GLN A 577 -33.49 -9.69 16.59
N MET A 578 -32.47 -8.87 16.87
CA MET A 578 -32.16 -8.37 18.21
C MET A 578 -33.34 -7.61 18.81
N ALA A 579 -33.99 -6.72 18.05
CA ALA A 579 -35.15 -5.98 18.51
C ALA A 579 -36.33 -6.91 18.86
N ALA A 580 -36.57 -7.95 18.05
CA ALA A 580 -37.58 -8.96 18.34
C ALA A 580 -37.22 -9.85 19.55
N ALA A 581 -35.96 -10.27 19.67
CA ALA A 581 -35.48 -11.13 20.74
C ALA A 581 -35.45 -10.41 22.10
N TYR A 582 -35.03 -9.14 22.12
CA TYR A 582 -35.14 -8.28 23.31
C TYR A 582 -36.61 -8.13 23.74
N LYS A 583 -37.53 -7.84 22.81
CA LYS A 583 -38.96 -7.74 23.13
C LYS A 583 -39.55 -9.05 23.67
N ALA A 584 -39.17 -10.19 23.09
CA ALA A 584 -39.64 -11.50 23.54
C ALA A 584 -39.13 -11.89 24.94
N ASN A 585 -37.92 -11.47 25.31
CA ASN A 585 -37.26 -11.84 26.56
C ASN A 585 -37.29 -10.75 27.64
N TYR A 586 -37.82 -9.57 27.34
CA TYR A 586 -37.75 -8.36 28.17
C TYR A 586 -38.08 -8.57 29.67
N ALA A 587 -39.12 -9.35 29.96
CA ALA A 587 -39.53 -9.65 31.34
C ALA A 587 -38.45 -10.40 32.16
N ASN A 588 -37.58 -11.16 31.48
CA ASN A 588 -36.52 -11.98 32.08
C ASN A 588 -35.16 -11.25 32.14
N LEU A 589 -35.03 -10.06 31.54
CA LEU A 589 -33.79 -9.28 31.61
C LEU A 589 -33.56 -8.72 33.02
N PRO A 590 -32.29 -8.60 33.47
CA PRO A 590 -31.96 -7.86 34.69
C PRO A 590 -32.46 -6.41 34.63
N GLU A 591 -32.86 -5.84 35.76
CA GLU A 591 -33.45 -4.49 35.82
C GLU A 591 -32.52 -3.40 35.26
N TYR A 592 -31.20 -3.58 35.32
CA TYR A 592 -30.25 -2.63 34.73
C TYR A 592 -30.20 -2.66 33.19
N MET A 593 -30.65 -3.74 32.55
CA MET A 593 -30.73 -3.84 31.07
C MET A 593 -32.02 -3.25 30.51
N LYS A 594 -32.92 -2.75 31.36
CA LYS A 594 -34.19 -2.10 30.98
C LYS A 594 -33.94 -0.61 30.79
N LEU A 595 -34.24 -0.10 29.60
CA LEU A 595 -33.81 1.18 29.04
C LEU A 595 -34.61 2.38 29.56
N ASP A 596 -34.64 2.59 30.89
CA ASP A 596 -35.09 3.81 31.59
C ASP A 596 -36.12 4.64 30.78
N GLY A 597 -37.30 4.05 30.55
CA GLY A 597 -38.50 4.74 30.07
C GLY A 597 -38.78 4.78 28.56
N HIS A 598 -37.96 4.13 27.70
CA HIS A 598 -38.24 4.06 26.24
C HIS A 598 -38.72 2.67 25.77
N ASP A 599 -38.62 1.68 26.66
CA ASP A 599 -38.84 0.25 26.45
C ASP A 599 -40.09 -0.26 27.18
N ALA A 600 -41.14 0.56 27.28
CA ALA A 600 -42.33 0.28 28.11
C ALA A 600 -43.07 -1.04 27.80
N GLU A 601 -42.81 -1.65 26.64
CA GLU A 601 -43.27 -2.98 26.24
C GLU A 601 -42.12 -3.91 25.78
N GLY A 602 -40.88 -3.65 26.20
CA GLY A 602 -39.68 -4.32 25.68
C GLY A 602 -39.34 -3.96 24.23
N SER A 603 -39.86 -2.85 23.69
CA SER A 603 -39.45 -2.38 22.36
C SER A 603 -38.14 -1.60 22.47
N ILE A 604 -37.13 -1.97 21.69
CA ILE A 604 -35.97 -1.11 21.43
C ILE A 604 -36.11 -0.51 20.04
N ASP A 605 -35.68 0.74 19.87
CA ASP A 605 -35.88 1.44 18.61
C ASP A 605 -35.07 0.83 17.45
N ALA A 606 -35.69 0.80 16.28
CA ALA A 606 -35.19 0.14 15.06
C ALA A 606 -34.26 1.01 14.19
N TYR A 607 -33.65 2.07 14.73
CA TYR A 607 -33.06 3.14 13.91
C TYR A 607 -31.87 2.74 13.01
N ILE A 608 -31.24 1.59 13.26
CA ILE A 608 -30.28 0.96 12.30
C ILE A 608 -30.49 -0.56 12.29
N THR A 609 -31.69 -1.03 11.94
CA THR A 609 -31.94 -2.48 11.75
C THR A 609 -31.25 -3.07 10.53
N ASP A 610 -30.99 -2.24 9.53
CA ASP A 610 -30.68 -2.68 8.17
C ASP A 610 -29.16 -2.82 7.92
N SER A 611 -28.33 -2.13 8.70
CA SER A 611 -26.86 -2.15 8.62
C SER A 611 -26.21 -1.64 9.92
N PRO A 612 -26.38 -2.34 11.06
CA PRO A 612 -25.68 -1.98 12.30
C PRO A 612 -24.16 -2.08 12.13
N PRO A 613 -23.36 -1.28 12.87
CA PRO A 613 -21.91 -1.45 12.88
C PRO A 613 -21.52 -2.85 13.37
N LYS A 614 -20.53 -3.45 12.69
CA LYS A 614 -19.87 -4.66 13.17
C LYS A 614 -19.19 -4.42 14.52
N LEU A 615 -19.34 -5.36 15.44
CA LEU A 615 -18.77 -5.25 16.79
C LEU A 615 -17.39 -5.92 16.86
N THR A 616 -16.34 -5.13 17.11
CA THR A 616 -14.93 -5.54 17.01
C THR A 616 -14.29 -5.76 18.39
N TYR A 617 -13.50 -6.84 18.55
CA TYR A 617 -12.49 -6.94 19.62
C TYR A 617 -11.12 -6.56 19.05
N ASN A 618 -10.47 -5.55 19.61
CA ASN A 618 -9.24 -4.98 19.04
C ASN A 618 -8.01 -5.22 19.93
N ASP A 619 -6.84 -5.54 19.35
CA ASP A 619 -5.63 -5.82 20.13
C ASP A 619 -4.33 -5.70 19.29
N TYR A 620 -3.21 -5.40 19.94
CA TYR A 620 -1.86 -5.39 19.34
C TYR A 620 -1.04 -6.64 19.65
N ASP A 621 0.16 -6.76 19.07
CA ASP A 621 1.02 -7.94 19.17
C ASP A 621 0.31 -9.26 18.74
N ILE A 622 -0.70 -9.18 17.89
CA ILE A 622 -1.36 -10.35 17.30
C ILE A 622 -0.44 -11.07 16.28
N SER A 623 0.61 -10.41 15.81
CA SER A 623 1.76 -11.09 15.17
C SER A 623 2.61 -11.93 16.14
N VAL A 624 2.23 -12.05 17.42
CA VAL A 624 2.73 -13.08 18.35
C VAL A 624 1.74 -14.26 18.38
N ARG A 625 2.12 -15.38 17.76
CA ARG A 625 1.25 -16.56 17.53
C ARG A 625 0.49 -17.06 18.76
N THR A 626 1.10 -17.06 19.94
CA THR A 626 0.43 -17.45 21.19
C THR A 626 -0.62 -16.45 21.64
N LYS A 627 -0.40 -15.14 21.47
CA LYS A 627 -1.41 -14.11 21.74
C LYS A 627 -2.57 -14.22 20.74
N ALA A 628 -2.26 -14.41 19.45
CA ALA A 628 -3.27 -14.67 18.42
C ALA A 628 -4.15 -15.88 18.77
N ARG A 629 -3.53 -17.00 19.15
CA ARG A 629 -4.23 -18.24 19.51
C ARG A 629 -5.04 -18.12 20.81
N THR A 630 -4.57 -17.29 21.76
CA THR A 630 -5.32 -16.94 22.98
C THR A 630 -6.60 -16.18 22.64
N ALA A 631 -6.51 -15.16 21.78
CA ALA A 631 -7.67 -14.40 21.29
C ALA A 631 -8.63 -15.27 20.46
N TYR A 632 -8.12 -16.15 19.59
CA TYR A 632 -8.92 -17.13 18.84
C TYR A 632 -9.73 -18.04 19.79
N ASN A 633 -9.09 -18.59 20.82
CA ASN A 633 -9.75 -19.48 21.78
C ASN A 633 -10.84 -18.73 22.57
N MET A 634 -10.57 -17.49 23.00
CA MET A 634 -11.54 -16.60 23.64
C MET A 634 -12.75 -16.31 22.75
N ILE A 635 -12.53 -15.82 21.53
CA ILE A 635 -13.59 -15.47 20.57
C ILE A 635 -14.45 -16.70 20.27
N ARG A 636 -13.82 -17.86 20.02
CA ARG A 636 -14.53 -19.11 19.75
C ARG A 636 -15.43 -19.53 20.91
N GLU A 637 -14.97 -19.45 22.16
CA GLU A 637 -15.77 -19.83 23.34
C GLU A 637 -16.96 -18.86 23.55
N LEU A 638 -16.70 -17.55 23.51
CA LEU A 638 -17.72 -16.50 23.65
C LEU A 638 -18.80 -16.60 22.56
N ASN A 639 -18.39 -16.70 21.30
CA ASN A 639 -19.32 -16.73 20.17
C ASN A 639 -20.09 -18.06 20.10
N THR A 640 -19.50 -19.19 20.52
CA THR A 640 -20.23 -20.46 20.68
C THR A 640 -21.31 -20.37 21.75
N ALA A 641 -21.03 -19.73 22.89
CA ALA A 641 -21.99 -19.55 23.98
C ALA A 641 -23.18 -18.64 23.58
N TRP A 642 -22.93 -17.67 22.69
CA TRP A 642 -23.92 -16.72 22.16
C TRP A 642 -24.96 -17.36 21.24
N LEU A 643 -24.60 -18.40 20.45
CA LEU A 643 -25.53 -19.14 19.57
C LEU A 643 -26.76 -19.73 20.29
N THR A 644 -26.72 -19.78 21.62
CA THR A 644 -27.80 -20.32 22.48
C THR A 644 -28.24 -19.32 23.55
N ASP A 645 -27.92 -18.04 23.40
CA ASP A 645 -28.46 -16.95 24.23
C ASP A 645 -29.91 -16.63 23.82
N PRO A 646 -30.82 -16.33 24.76
CA PRO A 646 -32.17 -15.87 24.41
C PRO A 646 -32.22 -14.60 23.55
N LEU A 647 -31.14 -13.80 23.51
CA LEU A 647 -31.03 -12.62 22.65
C LEU A 647 -30.32 -12.86 21.31
N TYR A 648 -29.90 -14.08 20.96
CA TYR A 648 -29.14 -14.34 19.72
C TYR A 648 -29.80 -13.73 18.46
N ASP A 649 -29.08 -12.83 17.77
CA ASP A 649 -29.61 -12.01 16.68
C ASP A 649 -29.14 -12.43 15.28
N GLY A 650 -28.55 -13.62 15.15
CA GLY A 650 -28.02 -14.15 13.90
C GLY A 650 -26.59 -13.70 13.59
N ARG A 651 -26.04 -12.72 14.32
CA ARG A 651 -24.64 -12.30 14.21
C ARG A 651 -23.77 -13.00 15.28
N PRO A 652 -22.47 -13.22 15.03
CA PRO A 652 -21.51 -13.55 16.10
C PRO A 652 -21.50 -12.47 17.20
N LEU A 653 -21.10 -12.82 18.43
CA LEU A 653 -21.10 -11.86 19.55
C LEU A 653 -19.97 -10.83 19.42
N ILE A 654 -18.77 -11.33 19.11
CA ILE A 654 -17.66 -10.57 18.54
C ILE A 654 -17.74 -10.81 17.04
N GLU A 655 -18.03 -9.79 16.25
CA GLU A 655 -18.22 -9.89 14.79
C GLU A 655 -16.89 -9.84 14.04
N ASP A 656 -16.00 -8.89 14.37
CA ASP A 656 -14.67 -8.79 13.74
C ASP A 656 -13.55 -8.97 14.78
N MET A 657 -12.45 -9.60 14.36
CA MET A 657 -11.16 -9.53 15.06
C MET A 657 -10.36 -8.34 14.55
N GLY A 658 -10.14 -7.34 15.41
CA GLY A 658 -9.32 -6.16 15.15
C GLY A 658 -7.86 -6.39 15.51
N ILE A 659 -7.01 -6.30 14.49
CA ILE A 659 -5.55 -6.34 14.63
C ILE A 659 -5.05 -4.91 14.53
N GLN A 660 -4.55 -4.34 15.64
CA GLN A 660 -3.97 -2.98 15.59
C GLN A 660 -2.85 -2.90 14.56
N GLY A 661 -1.90 -3.85 14.59
CA GLY A 661 -0.80 -3.88 13.62
C GLY A 661 0.24 -2.79 13.84
N HIS A 662 0.39 -2.28 15.07
CA HIS A 662 1.51 -1.43 15.51
C HIS A 662 2.83 -2.20 15.56
N ASP A 663 3.34 -2.57 14.39
CA ASP A 663 4.36 -3.60 14.24
C ASP A 663 5.73 -3.02 13.85
N ALA A 664 6.70 -3.89 13.60
CA ALA A 664 8.04 -3.50 13.19
C ALA A 664 8.56 -4.39 12.05
N VAL A 665 9.39 -3.82 11.16
CA VAL A 665 10.07 -4.56 10.10
C VAL A 665 10.91 -5.69 10.72
N LYS A 666 10.49 -6.94 10.51
CA LYS A 666 11.08 -8.13 11.15
C LYS A 666 10.93 -9.36 10.25
N LYS A 667 11.89 -10.28 10.33
CA LYS A 667 12.07 -11.42 9.40
C LYS A 667 10.86 -12.33 9.17
N THR A 668 9.85 -12.31 10.04
CA THR A 668 8.68 -13.22 10.03
C THR A 668 7.34 -12.49 10.11
N LEU A 669 7.29 -11.16 9.95
CA LEU A 669 6.07 -10.38 10.19
C LEU A 669 4.87 -10.89 9.40
N ALA A 670 5.07 -11.22 8.12
CA ALA A 670 4.00 -11.58 7.23
C ALA A 670 3.54 -13.01 7.49
N SER A 671 4.47 -13.96 7.71
CA SER A 671 4.09 -15.34 8.04
C SER A 671 3.54 -15.54 9.45
N ASP A 672 3.87 -14.66 10.40
CA ASP A 672 3.27 -14.65 11.73
C ASP A 672 1.88 -13.99 11.74
N ASN A 673 1.68 -12.90 10.99
CA ASN A 673 0.32 -12.38 10.75
C ASN A 673 -0.53 -13.37 9.94
N GLN A 674 0.04 -14.09 8.97
CA GLN A 674 -0.66 -15.14 8.23
C GLN A 674 -1.18 -16.25 9.15
N TYR A 675 -0.39 -16.68 10.15
CA TYR A 675 -0.85 -17.64 11.15
C TYR A 675 -2.06 -17.10 11.93
N ALA A 676 -2.01 -15.84 12.36
CA ALA A 676 -3.11 -15.20 13.07
C ALA A 676 -4.37 -15.06 12.18
N MET A 677 -4.21 -14.57 10.95
CA MET A 677 -5.33 -14.39 10.00
C MET A 677 -5.97 -15.73 9.62
N ALA A 678 -5.19 -16.81 9.47
CA ALA A 678 -5.73 -18.16 9.25
C ALA A 678 -6.55 -18.68 10.44
N LEU A 679 -6.15 -18.40 11.69
CA LEU A 679 -6.98 -18.72 12.85
C LEU A 679 -8.34 -18.02 12.77
N TYR A 680 -8.37 -16.71 12.50
CA TYR A 680 -9.62 -15.94 12.48
C TYR A 680 -10.48 -16.24 11.25
N ALA A 681 -9.88 -16.41 10.06
CA ALA A 681 -10.57 -16.83 8.85
C ALA A 681 -11.26 -18.19 9.06
N SER A 682 -10.61 -19.15 9.74
CA SER A 682 -11.25 -20.42 10.10
C SER A 682 -12.47 -20.27 11.02
N LEU A 683 -12.58 -19.20 11.82
CA LEU A 683 -13.81 -18.89 12.58
C LEU A 683 -14.89 -18.30 11.69
N VAL A 684 -14.54 -17.51 10.68
CA VAL A 684 -15.49 -17.02 9.66
C VAL A 684 -16.07 -18.18 8.86
N ASP A 685 -15.23 -19.13 8.43
CA ASP A 685 -15.68 -20.36 7.74
C ASP A 685 -16.60 -21.23 8.63
N GLN A 686 -16.45 -21.15 9.96
CA GLN A 686 -17.33 -21.81 10.94
C GLN A 686 -18.62 -21.04 11.27
N GLY A 687 -18.82 -19.82 10.73
CA GLY A 687 -19.91 -18.92 11.13
C GLY A 687 -19.79 -18.38 12.57
N LEU A 688 -18.60 -18.51 13.17
CA LEU A 688 -18.27 -18.04 14.52
C LEU A 688 -17.55 -16.67 14.51
N LEU A 689 -17.36 -16.06 13.35
CA LEU A 689 -16.84 -14.69 13.17
C LEU A 689 -17.40 -14.15 11.84
N ALA A 690 -17.40 -12.82 11.65
CA ALA A 690 -17.87 -12.14 10.44
C ALA A 690 -16.74 -11.44 9.65
N GLY A 691 -15.52 -11.36 10.22
CA GLY A 691 -14.35 -10.84 9.52
C GLY A 691 -13.14 -10.53 10.40
N ILE A 692 -12.15 -9.93 9.74
CA ILE A 692 -10.87 -9.46 10.29
C ILE A 692 -10.75 -7.98 9.89
N THR A 693 -10.14 -7.16 10.74
CA THR A 693 -9.75 -5.79 10.39
C THR A 693 -8.30 -5.54 10.78
N PHE A 694 -7.61 -4.68 10.03
CA PHE A 694 -6.46 -3.98 10.57
C PHE A 694 -6.90 -2.55 10.89
N SER A 695 -6.79 -2.17 12.16
CA SER A 695 -7.40 -0.95 12.71
C SER A 695 -6.41 0.20 12.88
N GLU A 696 -5.12 -0.09 13.10
CA GLU A 696 -4.11 0.90 13.51
C GLU A 696 -2.75 0.68 12.80
N PHE A 697 -2.75 0.18 11.55
CA PHE A 697 -1.56 -0.38 10.90
C PHE A 697 -0.48 0.67 10.60
N ASP A 698 0.69 0.51 11.20
CA ASP A 698 1.91 1.25 10.92
C ASP A 698 3.16 0.40 11.21
N LEU A 699 4.32 0.79 10.65
CA LEU A 699 5.54 -0.02 10.74
C LEU A 699 6.73 0.79 11.27
N LYS A 700 7.28 0.38 12.41
CA LYS A 700 8.59 0.85 12.86
C LYS A 700 9.73 0.20 12.07
N LEU A 701 10.84 0.94 11.98
CA LEU A 701 12.12 0.35 11.64
C LEU A 701 12.98 0.14 12.91
N PRO A 702 13.31 -1.11 13.29
CA PRO A 702 14.18 -1.40 14.42
C PRO A 702 15.66 -1.44 14.01
N THR A 703 16.57 -1.26 14.97
CA THR A 703 18.04 -1.22 14.74
C THR A 703 18.67 -2.53 14.26
N ASN A 704 17.90 -3.61 14.15
CA ASN A 704 18.33 -4.92 13.64
C ASN A 704 17.71 -5.25 12.26
N ALA A 705 16.95 -4.34 11.65
CA ALA A 705 16.53 -4.42 10.27
C ALA A 705 17.70 -4.10 9.30
N PRO A 706 17.56 -4.37 7.99
CA PRO A 706 18.56 -3.99 7.00
C PRO A 706 18.86 -2.49 7.03
N GLY A 707 20.14 -2.13 7.10
CA GLY A 707 20.61 -0.75 7.22
C GLY A 707 20.41 -0.07 8.59
N GLY A 708 19.96 -0.80 9.62
CA GLY A 708 19.59 -0.27 10.93
C GLY A 708 20.68 0.47 11.72
N GLY A 709 20.40 1.72 12.09
CA GLY A 709 21.20 2.53 13.01
C GLY A 709 20.32 3.56 13.73
N ALA A 710 20.38 3.58 15.07
CA ALA A 710 19.49 4.33 15.98
C ALA A 710 17.98 4.03 15.83
N ILE A 711 17.18 4.48 16.82
CA ILE A 711 15.72 4.32 16.81
C ILE A 711 15.11 5.55 16.12
N ALA A 712 14.35 5.31 15.03
CA ALA A 712 13.56 6.31 14.30
C ALA A 712 14.31 7.63 13.97
N PRO A 713 15.31 7.60 13.06
CA PRO A 713 15.86 8.83 12.48
C PRO A 713 14.79 9.57 11.65
N ALA A 714 14.95 10.90 11.53
CA ALA A 714 14.04 11.75 10.76
C ALA A 714 14.14 11.55 9.23
N ALA A 715 15.15 10.83 8.76
CA ALA A 715 15.30 10.36 7.39
C ALA A 715 15.78 8.90 7.42
N LEU A 716 15.21 8.06 6.56
CA LEU A 716 15.68 6.69 6.33
C LEU A 716 16.83 6.71 5.34
N ASN A 717 17.83 5.85 5.51
CA ASN A 717 18.75 5.54 4.40
C ASN A 717 18.05 4.61 3.38
N VAL A 718 18.65 4.45 2.20
CA VAL A 718 18.11 3.65 1.08
C VAL A 718 17.63 2.27 1.54
N ARG A 719 18.55 1.43 2.02
CA ARG A 719 18.25 0.04 2.40
C ARG A 719 17.27 -0.08 3.58
N GLN A 720 17.18 0.94 4.44
CA GLN A 720 16.14 1.03 5.46
C GLN A 720 14.75 1.34 4.86
N SER A 721 14.69 2.27 3.92
CA SER A 721 13.48 2.62 3.15
C SER A 721 12.99 1.42 2.34
N ASP A 722 13.90 0.72 1.67
CA ASP A 722 13.58 -0.45 0.86
C ASP A 722 13.08 -1.61 1.72
N ALA A 723 13.67 -1.84 2.90
CA ALA A 723 13.18 -2.82 3.86
C ALA A 723 11.80 -2.48 4.42
N LEU A 724 11.47 -1.18 4.61
CA LEU A 724 10.13 -0.72 4.95
C LEU A 724 9.14 -1.00 3.80
N GLY A 725 9.52 -0.67 2.56
CA GLY A 725 8.70 -0.91 1.37
C GLY A 725 8.44 -2.39 1.09
N TYR A 726 9.48 -3.22 1.20
CA TYR A 726 9.39 -4.68 1.06
C TYR A 726 8.48 -5.26 2.17
N GLN A 727 8.59 -4.77 3.41
CA GLN A 727 7.72 -5.20 4.49
C GLN A 727 6.25 -4.82 4.25
N TYR A 728 5.98 -3.61 3.77
CA TYR A 728 4.64 -3.19 3.36
C TYR A 728 4.11 -4.03 2.19
N ALA A 729 4.94 -4.36 1.20
CA ALA A 729 4.58 -5.23 0.09
C ALA A 729 4.20 -6.65 0.54
N LEU A 730 5.02 -7.28 1.42
CA LEU A 730 4.68 -8.57 2.02
C LEU A 730 3.30 -8.51 2.73
N MET A 731 3.02 -7.43 3.47
CA MET A 731 1.76 -7.26 4.19
C MET A 731 0.56 -6.98 3.25
N TYR A 732 0.70 -6.14 2.22
CA TYR A 732 -0.40 -5.89 1.27
C TYR A 732 -0.68 -7.10 0.36
N LYS A 733 0.33 -7.92 0.03
CA LYS A 733 0.10 -9.23 -0.60
C LYS A 733 -0.62 -10.20 0.35
N LEU A 734 -0.25 -10.24 1.63
CA LEU A 734 -0.97 -11.01 2.65
C LEU A 734 -2.44 -10.56 2.78
N PHE A 735 -2.70 -9.25 2.83
CA PHE A 735 -4.06 -8.72 2.86
C PHE A 735 -4.85 -9.11 1.60
N THR A 736 -4.20 -9.10 0.44
CA THR A 736 -4.81 -9.55 -0.83
C THR A 736 -5.19 -11.04 -0.77
N LYS A 737 -4.28 -11.91 -0.31
CA LYS A 737 -4.52 -13.36 -0.12
C LYS A 737 -5.72 -13.64 0.80
N PHE A 738 -5.93 -12.81 1.81
CA PHE A 738 -7.02 -12.95 2.79
C PHE A 738 -8.24 -12.05 2.52
N ALA A 739 -8.32 -11.36 1.38
CA ALA A 739 -9.32 -10.33 1.12
C ALA A 739 -10.79 -10.73 1.41
N PRO A 740 -11.26 -11.96 1.09
CA PRO A 740 -12.64 -12.39 1.43
C PRO A 740 -12.99 -12.35 2.93
N TYR A 741 -11.98 -12.31 3.80
CA TYR A 741 -12.10 -12.29 5.25
C TYR A 741 -11.87 -10.91 5.87
N ILE A 742 -11.46 -9.90 5.09
CA ILE A 742 -11.05 -8.58 5.61
C ILE A 742 -12.12 -7.53 5.31
N ASP A 743 -12.62 -6.85 6.34
CA ASP A 743 -13.55 -5.73 6.12
C ASP A 743 -12.80 -4.44 5.72
N HIS A 744 -11.76 -4.08 6.48
CA HIS A 744 -10.94 -2.90 6.24
C HIS A 744 -9.50 -2.99 6.76
N ILE A 745 -8.62 -2.19 6.15
CA ILE A 745 -7.25 -1.91 6.57
C ILE A 745 -7.10 -0.40 6.76
N ILE A 746 -6.92 0.06 7.99
CA ILE A 746 -6.69 1.47 8.36
C ILE A 746 -5.21 1.68 8.65
N SER A 747 -4.59 2.70 8.04
CA SER A 747 -3.25 3.14 8.43
C SER A 747 -3.31 4.22 9.51
N TRP A 748 -2.47 4.10 10.54
CA TRP A 748 -2.51 5.00 11.72
C TRP A 748 -1.74 6.32 11.55
N GLY A 749 -1.85 6.88 10.35
CA GLY A 749 -1.33 8.19 9.99
C GLY A 749 -1.82 8.59 8.60
N VAL A 750 -1.54 9.84 8.22
CA VAL A 750 -1.76 10.33 6.85
C VAL A 750 -0.43 10.72 6.20
N THR A 751 0.45 11.38 6.95
CA THR A 751 1.79 11.84 6.51
C THR A 751 2.76 11.84 7.69
N GLY A 752 4.03 11.55 7.45
CA GLY A 752 5.09 11.62 8.44
C GLY A 752 5.22 10.32 9.25
N SER A 753 5.05 10.42 10.57
CA SER A 753 5.19 9.30 11.49
C SER A 753 3.92 9.06 12.32
N GLY A 754 3.65 7.78 12.59
CA GLY A 754 2.67 7.36 13.59
C GLY A 754 3.17 7.62 15.01
N TRP A 755 2.29 7.50 16.00
CA TRP A 755 2.54 7.96 17.38
C TRP A 755 3.73 7.30 18.08
N GLN A 756 4.20 6.15 17.57
CA GLN A 756 5.30 5.39 18.15
C GLN A 756 6.67 5.68 17.49
N GLY A 757 6.77 6.67 16.58
CA GLY A 757 7.91 6.81 15.68
C GLY A 757 7.93 5.77 14.55
N SER A 758 6.74 5.23 14.25
CA SER A 758 6.42 4.34 13.14
C SER A 758 6.30 5.12 11.82
N TYR A 759 6.54 4.48 10.69
CA TYR A 759 6.38 5.05 9.36
C TYR A 759 5.04 4.60 8.74
N VAL A 760 4.36 5.54 8.08
CA VAL A 760 3.15 5.32 7.28
C VAL A 760 3.45 5.48 5.79
N LEU A 761 2.44 5.43 4.92
CA LEU A 761 2.63 5.40 3.45
C LEU A 761 3.21 6.71 2.86
N PHE A 762 3.01 7.86 3.51
CA PHE A 762 3.51 9.16 3.05
C PHE A 762 4.43 9.78 4.11
N ASP A 763 5.51 10.43 3.67
CA ASP A 763 6.52 11.02 4.57
C ASP A 763 6.13 12.42 5.10
N GLY A 764 7.04 13.04 5.86
CA GLY A 764 6.82 14.36 6.48
C GLY A 764 6.73 15.50 5.47
N GLN A 765 7.22 15.28 4.24
CA GLN A 765 7.14 16.19 3.10
C GLN A 765 5.89 15.93 2.25
N SER A 766 4.97 15.07 2.72
CA SER A 766 3.75 14.66 2.02
C SER A 766 3.99 13.87 0.73
N ASN A 767 5.16 13.25 0.58
CA ASN A 767 5.52 12.48 -0.61
C ASN A 767 5.33 10.98 -0.38
N ALA A 768 5.01 10.27 -1.46
CA ALA A 768 4.90 8.81 -1.44
C ALA A 768 6.27 8.20 -1.16
N ASN A 769 6.35 7.33 -0.14
CA ASN A 769 7.58 6.64 0.24
C ASN A 769 7.57 5.17 -0.21
N ALA A 770 8.66 4.45 0.05
CA ALA A 770 8.79 3.03 -0.28
C ALA A 770 7.62 2.16 0.22
N GLY A 771 7.04 2.46 1.39
CA GLY A 771 5.86 1.81 1.92
C GLY A 771 4.61 1.97 1.04
N TYR A 772 4.39 3.17 0.49
CA TYR A 772 3.34 3.40 -0.49
C TYR A 772 3.57 2.62 -1.78
N TYR A 773 4.78 2.64 -2.37
CA TYR A 773 5.04 1.91 -3.61
C TYR A 773 4.95 0.38 -3.41
N GLY A 774 5.39 -0.11 -2.24
CA GLY A 774 5.21 -1.49 -1.81
C GLY A 774 3.74 -1.88 -1.65
N ALA A 775 2.91 -0.99 -1.11
CA ALA A 775 1.46 -1.18 -1.02
C ALA A 775 0.78 -1.16 -2.41
N MET A 776 1.14 -0.24 -3.31
CA MET A 776 0.46 -0.10 -4.61
C MET A 776 0.76 -1.22 -5.61
N ASN A 777 1.94 -1.83 -5.58
CA ASN A 777 2.25 -2.99 -6.41
C ASN A 777 3.21 -3.96 -5.68
N PRO A 778 2.67 -4.80 -4.77
CA PRO A 778 3.47 -5.66 -3.91
C PRO A 778 4.45 -6.56 -4.66
N ASN A 779 3.96 -7.28 -5.68
CA ASN A 779 4.79 -8.22 -6.44
C ASN A 779 5.91 -7.48 -7.19
N ARG A 780 5.63 -6.33 -7.83
CA ARG A 780 6.67 -5.57 -8.56
C ARG A 780 7.70 -4.95 -7.62
N PHE A 781 7.29 -4.56 -6.41
CA PHE A 781 8.19 -3.99 -5.41
C PHE A 781 9.12 -5.06 -4.84
N MET A 782 8.61 -6.18 -4.31
CA MET A 782 9.45 -7.24 -3.74
C MET A 782 10.44 -7.79 -4.77
N LEU A 783 9.95 -8.11 -5.97
CA LEU A 783 10.76 -8.60 -7.08
C LEU A 783 11.82 -7.58 -7.54
N GLY A 784 11.60 -6.29 -7.29
CA GLY A 784 12.56 -5.22 -7.59
C GLY A 784 13.61 -4.96 -6.51
N HIS A 785 13.55 -5.63 -5.36
CA HIS A 785 14.45 -5.42 -4.21
C HIS A 785 14.91 -6.78 -3.60
N SER A 786 15.14 -7.79 -4.45
CA SER A 786 15.44 -9.18 -4.03
C SER A 786 16.76 -9.35 -3.24
N TYR A 787 17.64 -8.36 -3.23
CA TYR A 787 18.79 -8.29 -2.30
C TYR A 787 18.39 -8.15 -0.81
N LEU A 788 17.08 -8.07 -0.52
CA LEU A 788 16.49 -8.14 0.82
C LEU A 788 15.94 -9.54 1.16
N ASP A 789 15.88 -10.48 0.20
CA ASP A 789 15.30 -11.82 0.40
C ASP A 789 16.04 -12.61 1.49
N ASP A 790 17.36 -12.44 1.63
CA ASP A 790 18.18 -13.03 2.72
C ASP A 790 17.76 -12.54 4.14
N PHE A 791 17.12 -11.36 4.24
CA PHE A 791 16.52 -10.89 5.49
C PHE A 791 15.10 -11.44 5.67
N PHE A 792 14.28 -11.44 4.62
CA PHE A 792 12.90 -11.92 4.60
C PHE A 792 12.77 -13.39 4.17
N ALA A 793 13.77 -14.22 4.47
CA ALA A 793 13.95 -15.54 3.86
C ALA A 793 12.73 -16.46 4.02
N GLY A 794 12.16 -16.88 2.89
CA GLY A 794 10.96 -17.71 2.83
C GLY A 794 9.65 -16.96 3.04
N GLU A 795 9.62 -15.65 3.35
CA GLU A 795 8.37 -14.91 3.58
C GLU A 795 7.54 -14.77 2.30
N TYR A 796 8.18 -14.49 1.16
CA TYR A 796 7.48 -14.36 -0.12
C TYR A 796 6.80 -15.67 -0.52
N GLU A 797 7.47 -16.80 -0.33
CA GLU A 797 6.95 -18.15 -0.58
C GLU A 797 5.81 -18.50 0.38
N LYS A 798 5.93 -18.13 1.66
CA LYS A 798 4.86 -18.34 2.67
C LYS A 798 3.58 -17.59 2.32
N ILE A 799 3.63 -16.45 1.63
CA ILE A 799 2.44 -15.64 1.31
C ILE A 799 1.90 -15.85 -0.12
N GLN A 800 2.32 -16.91 -0.83
CA GLN A 800 1.65 -17.30 -2.08
C GLN A 800 0.28 -17.92 -1.79
N ASP A 801 -0.66 -17.81 -2.74
CA ASP A 801 -2.08 -18.12 -2.52
C ASP A 801 -2.36 -19.61 -2.31
N ASP A 802 -1.44 -20.49 -2.68
CA ASP A 802 -1.50 -21.95 -2.46
C ASP A 802 -0.74 -22.41 -1.20
N TYR A 803 0.02 -21.51 -0.55
CA TYR A 803 0.81 -21.88 0.63
C TYR A 803 -0.08 -22.30 1.79
N ALA A 804 0.06 -23.57 2.17
CA ALA A 804 -0.64 -24.26 3.25
C ALA A 804 -0.16 -23.80 4.63
N ILE A 805 -1.08 -23.40 5.51
CA ILE A 805 -0.78 -22.72 6.77
C ILE A 805 -0.97 -23.70 7.92
N ASP A 806 0.14 -24.08 8.58
CA ASP A 806 0.09 -24.94 9.76
C ASP A 806 -0.40 -24.18 11.00
N LEU A 807 -1.59 -24.56 11.49
CA LEU A 807 -2.20 -24.03 12.72
C LEU A 807 -1.85 -24.87 13.97
N GLY A 808 -1.09 -25.96 13.81
CA GLY A 808 -0.65 -26.87 14.86
C GLY A 808 -1.69 -27.95 15.16
N ASP A 809 -2.24 -27.95 16.38
CA ASP A 809 -3.26 -28.90 16.83
C ASP A 809 -4.61 -28.76 16.10
N LEU A 810 -4.82 -27.65 15.40
CA LEU A 810 -5.98 -27.46 14.50
C LEU A 810 -5.74 -28.00 13.08
N GLY A 811 -4.52 -28.45 12.76
CA GLY A 811 -4.14 -28.96 11.43
C GLY A 811 -3.76 -27.87 10.44
N ILE A 812 -3.92 -28.17 9.16
CA ILE A 812 -3.55 -27.29 8.04
C ILE A 812 -4.76 -26.48 7.58
N TYR A 813 -4.57 -25.18 7.39
CA TYR A 813 -5.54 -24.26 6.80
C TYR A 813 -5.09 -23.79 5.41
N SER A 814 -6.05 -23.67 4.50
CA SER A 814 -5.87 -23.12 3.15
C SER A 814 -6.93 -22.05 2.91
N VAL A 815 -6.51 -20.86 2.50
CA VAL A 815 -7.39 -19.70 2.30
C VAL A 815 -8.25 -19.93 1.05
N GLY A 816 -9.58 -19.80 1.18
CA GLY A 816 -10.52 -20.24 0.15
C GLY A 816 -10.77 -21.75 0.13
N GLY A 817 -10.38 -22.47 1.19
CA GLY A 817 -10.58 -23.91 1.34
C GLY A 817 -9.53 -24.78 0.63
N SER A 818 -9.80 -26.08 0.53
CA SER A 818 -8.99 -26.98 -0.27
C SER A 818 -9.21 -26.70 -1.76
N LYS A 819 -8.27 -25.98 -2.39
CA LYS A 819 -8.23 -25.84 -3.85
C LYS A 819 -8.35 -27.23 -4.48
N ALA A 820 -9.35 -27.39 -5.35
CA ALA A 820 -9.69 -28.69 -5.89
C ALA A 820 -8.50 -29.32 -6.63
N PRO A 821 -8.30 -30.64 -6.54
CA PRO A 821 -7.22 -31.33 -7.23
C PRO A 821 -7.38 -31.38 -8.76
N ALA A 822 -8.54 -30.98 -9.28
CA ALA A 822 -8.75 -30.67 -10.68
C ALA A 822 -8.47 -29.18 -10.94
N THR A 823 -7.72 -28.86 -12.00
CA THR A 823 -7.61 -27.51 -12.53
C THR A 823 -8.39 -27.37 -13.84
N LEU A 824 -8.96 -26.19 -14.06
CA LEU A 824 -9.39 -25.68 -15.36
C LEU A 824 -8.83 -24.27 -15.46
N THR A 825 -8.08 -23.97 -16.52
CA THR A 825 -7.45 -22.65 -16.76
C THR A 825 -7.64 -22.26 -18.22
N GLY A 826 -7.65 -20.97 -18.54
CA GLY A 826 -7.86 -20.48 -19.91
C GLY A 826 -8.58 -19.14 -19.93
N ALA A 827 -9.25 -18.82 -21.05
CA ALA A 827 -9.95 -17.54 -21.20
C ALA A 827 -11.14 -17.42 -20.22
N ASP A 828 -11.21 -16.29 -19.53
CA ASP A 828 -12.27 -15.88 -18.60
C ASP A 828 -13.40 -15.09 -19.29
N HIS A 829 -13.18 -14.60 -20.51
CA HIS A 829 -14.16 -13.89 -21.32
C HIS A 829 -14.08 -14.31 -22.80
N VAL A 830 -15.21 -14.19 -23.52
CA VAL A 830 -15.31 -14.45 -24.96
C VAL A 830 -16.48 -13.67 -25.57
N PRO A 831 -16.33 -13.04 -26.75
CA PRO A 831 -17.47 -12.45 -27.46
C PRO A 831 -18.42 -13.54 -27.98
N ALA A 832 -19.72 -13.24 -28.06
CA ALA A 832 -20.69 -14.12 -28.71
C ALA A 832 -20.25 -14.50 -30.14
N GLY A 833 -20.20 -15.79 -30.46
CA GLY A 833 -19.66 -16.32 -31.72
C GLY A 833 -18.15 -16.61 -31.72
N GLY A 834 -17.40 -16.22 -30.68
CA GLY A 834 -15.97 -16.41 -30.52
C GLY A 834 -15.56 -17.78 -29.94
N SER A 835 -14.40 -18.28 -30.34
CA SER A 835 -13.79 -19.52 -29.83
C SER A 835 -12.78 -19.24 -28.71
N PHE A 836 -12.63 -20.19 -27.78
CA PHE A 836 -11.64 -20.15 -26.71
C PHE A 836 -11.18 -21.55 -26.33
N ASP A 837 -10.00 -21.66 -25.72
CA ASP A 837 -9.48 -22.91 -25.17
C ASP A 837 -9.46 -22.85 -23.64
N LEU A 838 -9.76 -23.99 -23.02
CA LEU A 838 -9.47 -24.28 -21.61
C LEU A 838 -8.48 -25.45 -21.53
N VAL A 839 -7.69 -25.50 -20.45
CA VAL A 839 -6.77 -26.57 -20.14
C VAL A 839 -7.20 -27.21 -18.82
N TYR A 840 -7.51 -28.50 -18.88
CA TYR A 840 -7.74 -29.34 -17.71
C TYR A 840 -6.42 -29.95 -17.25
N GLY A 841 -6.18 -29.92 -15.94
CA GLY A 841 -5.02 -30.53 -15.30
C GLY A 841 -5.33 -31.10 -13.93
N LEU A 842 -4.29 -31.63 -13.29
CA LEU A 842 -4.33 -32.03 -11.89
C LEU A 842 -3.34 -31.20 -11.06
N SER A 843 -3.73 -30.87 -9.83
CA SER A 843 -2.91 -30.20 -8.84
C SER A 843 -3.04 -30.87 -7.47
N HIS A 844 -2.01 -30.75 -6.63
CA HIS A 844 -1.99 -31.22 -5.23
C HIS A 844 -2.34 -32.72 -5.00
N VAL A 845 -2.44 -33.55 -6.05
CA VAL A 845 -2.67 -34.99 -5.96
C VAL A 845 -1.42 -35.68 -5.43
N GLN A 846 -1.56 -36.32 -4.27
CA GLN A 846 -0.52 -37.17 -3.68
C GLN A 846 -0.65 -38.63 -4.14
N GLY A 847 0.50 -39.30 -4.22
CA GLY A 847 0.61 -40.70 -4.65
C GLY A 847 0.66 -40.86 -6.18
N ASN A 848 0.68 -42.12 -6.63
CA ASN A 848 0.70 -42.43 -8.05
C ASN A 848 -0.73 -42.46 -8.62
N VAL A 849 -0.94 -41.85 -9.79
CA VAL A 849 -2.15 -42.03 -10.59
C VAL A 849 -1.78 -42.74 -11.88
N LEU A 850 -2.51 -43.79 -12.25
CA LEU A 850 -2.31 -44.52 -13.52
C LEU A 850 -3.42 -44.20 -14.52
N ALA A 851 -4.65 -44.00 -14.04
CA ALA A 851 -5.80 -43.65 -14.87
C ALA A 851 -6.73 -42.67 -14.15
N GLN A 852 -7.51 -41.92 -14.94
CA GLN A 852 -8.58 -41.06 -14.42
C GLN A 852 -9.84 -41.12 -15.29
N ASP A 853 -10.98 -40.92 -14.64
CA ASP A 853 -12.31 -40.78 -15.23
C ASP A 853 -12.86 -39.41 -14.81
N VAL A 854 -12.94 -38.48 -15.77
CA VAL A 854 -13.35 -37.10 -15.53
C VAL A 854 -14.62 -36.79 -16.33
N THR A 855 -15.59 -36.13 -15.70
CA THR A 855 -16.81 -35.64 -16.35
C THR A 855 -16.89 -34.14 -16.18
N ILE A 856 -16.96 -33.45 -17.32
CA ILE A 856 -17.09 -32.00 -17.43
C ILE A 856 -18.51 -31.66 -17.87
N THR A 857 -19.10 -30.61 -17.30
CA THR A 857 -20.42 -30.07 -17.63
C THR A 857 -20.32 -28.62 -18.08
N TYR A 858 -21.16 -28.23 -19.05
CA TYR A 858 -21.21 -26.88 -19.60
C TYR A 858 -22.62 -26.52 -20.10
N ASP A 859 -22.95 -25.23 -20.14
CA ASP A 859 -24.22 -24.75 -20.69
C ASP A 859 -24.28 -24.98 -22.21
N ALA A 860 -25.09 -25.96 -22.63
CA ALA A 860 -25.27 -26.31 -24.04
C ALA A 860 -26.17 -25.35 -24.83
N GLU A 861 -26.86 -24.40 -24.20
CA GLU A 861 -27.58 -23.33 -24.90
C GLU A 861 -26.62 -22.18 -25.25
N LYS A 862 -25.59 -21.95 -24.43
CA LYS A 862 -24.58 -20.89 -24.63
C LYS A 862 -23.31 -21.35 -25.35
N LEU A 863 -22.80 -22.54 -25.06
CA LEU A 863 -21.50 -23.03 -25.53
C LEU A 863 -21.62 -24.24 -26.48
N GLU A 864 -20.60 -24.44 -27.31
CA GLU A 864 -20.35 -25.67 -28.08
C GLU A 864 -18.89 -26.09 -27.97
N LEU A 865 -18.63 -27.40 -27.84
CA LEU A 865 -17.29 -27.99 -27.92
C LEU A 865 -16.90 -28.08 -29.40
N THR A 866 -15.80 -27.44 -29.80
CA THR A 866 -15.39 -27.29 -31.22
C THR A 866 -14.38 -28.32 -31.69
N ALA A 867 -13.64 -28.94 -30.77
CA ALA A 867 -12.67 -30.00 -31.06
C ALA A 867 -12.74 -31.13 -30.03
N PRO A 868 -12.26 -32.35 -30.36
CA PRO A 868 -12.01 -33.40 -29.37
C PRO A 868 -11.05 -32.92 -28.26
N PRO A 869 -11.16 -33.44 -27.02
CA PRO A 869 -10.13 -33.23 -26.00
C PRO A 869 -8.77 -33.78 -26.46
N VAL A 870 -7.69 -32.99 -26.32
CA VAL A 870 -6.34 -33.34 -26.80
C VAL A 870 -5.35 -33.38 -25.63
N SER A 871 -4.49 -34.40 -25.57
CA SER A 871 -3.38 -34.45 -24.60
C SER A 871 -2.40 -33.29 -24.77
N THR A 872 -1.99 -32.66 -23.67
CA THR A 872 -0.92 -31.64 -23.65
C THR A 872 0.47 -32.23 -23.91
N ASP A 873 0.72 -33.45 -23.43
CA ASP A 873 1.96 -34.20 -23.64
C ASP A 873 1.68 -35.71 -23.70
N GLU A 874 1.58 -36.26 -24.91
CA GLU A 874 1.32 -37.69 -25.16
C GLU A 874 2.38 -38.63 -24.54
N ALA A 875 3.57 -38.15 -24.18
CA ALA A 875 4.59 -38.97 -23.51
C ALA A 875 4.38 -39.06 -21.99
N LYS A 876 3.56 -38.18 -21.40
CA LYS A 876 3.18 -38.18 -19.97
C LYS A 876 1.71 -38.53 -19.71
N PHE A 877 0.81 -38.23 -20.64
CA PHE A 877 -0.62 -38.44 -20.47
C PHE A 877 -1.34 -38.66 -21.82
N VAL A 878 -2.22 -39.66 -21.89
CA VAL A 878 -3.01 -39.98 -23.08
C VAL A 878 -4.50 -39.96 -22.76
N VAL A 879 -5.25 -39.13 -23.48
CA VAL A 879 -6.71 -39.26 -23.63
C VAL A 879 -6.99 -40.58 -24.35
N ALA A 880 -7.64 -41.53 -23.66
CA ALA A 880 -7.88 -42.88 -24.16
C ALA A 880 -9.20 -42.99 -24.93
N ASP A 881 -10.26 -42.34 -24.44
CA ASP A 881 -11.56 -42.19 -25.12
C ASP A 881 -12.36 -41.04 -24.49
N TYR A 882 -13.39 -40.53 -25.18
CA TYR A 882 -14.29 -39.49 -24.65
C TYR A 882 -15.72 -39.59 -25.20
N LYS A 883 -16.68 -38.94 -24.52
CA LYS A 883 -18.09 -38.96 -24.89
C LYS A 883 -18.80 -37.65 -24.51
N THR A 884 -19.59 -37.10 -25.44
CA THR A 884 -20.30 -35.81 -25.32
C THR A 884 -21.82 -35.94 -25.18
N GLU A 885 -22.31 -37.06 -24.63
CA GLU A 885 -23.73 -37.43 -24.63
C GLU A 885 -24.20 -37.85 -23.22
N PRO A 886 -25.14 -37.10 -22.59
CA PRO A 886 -26.00 -36.06 -23.18
C PRO A 886 -25.29 -34.73 -23.48
N ALA A 887 -25.87 -33.92 -24.36
CA ALA A 887 -25.40 -32.56 -24.65
C ALA A 887 -25.23 -31.71 -23.37
N GLY A 888 -24.19 -30.88 -23.33
CA GLY A 888 -23.78 -30.17 -22.11
C GLY A 888 -22.91 -31.01 -21.16
N THR A 889 -22.50 -32.22 -21.59
CA THR A 889 -21.53 -33.05 -20.87
C THR A 889 -20.36 -33.43 -21.78
N LEU A 890 -19.20 -33.68 -21.18
CA LEU A 890 -18.01 -34.25 -21.79
C LEU A 890 -17.34 -35.15 -20.75
N ARG A 891 -17.48 -36.47 -20.91
CA ARG A 891 -16.75 -37.46 -20.10
C ARG A 891 -15.50 -37.91 -20.85
N ILE A 892 -14.37 -37.99 -20.16
CA ILE A 892 -13.07 -38.34 -20.72
C ILE A 892 -12.41 -39.41 -19.84
N LEU A 893 -11.87 -40.44 -20.48
CA LEU A 893 -11.03 -41.45 -19.84
C LEU A 893 -9.57 -41.19 -20.21
N GLY A 894 -8.69 -41.13 -19.22
CA GLY A 894 -7.29 -40.76 -19.40
C GLY A 894 -6.31 -41.68 -18.70
N VAL A 895 -5.10 -41.81 -19.25
CA VAL A 895 -4.04 -42.69 -18.74
C VAL A 895 -2.73 -41.93 -18.58
N HIS A 896 -2.14 -42.00 -17.39
CA HIS A 896 -0.84 -41.42 -17.10
C HIS A 896 0.29 -42.36 -17.55
N LEU A 897 1.35 -41.82 -18.14
CA LEU A 897 2.48 -42.54 -18.72
C LEU A 897 3.82 -42.06 -18.14
N GLY A 898 4.77 -42.99 -18.01
CA GLY A 898 6.14 -42.69 -17.60
C GLY A 898 6.20 -41.89 -16.30
N ALA A 899 6.91 -40.76 -16.31
CA ALA A 899 7.03 -39.88 -15.15
C ALA A 899 5.69 -39.27 -14.70
N GLY A 900 4.70 -39.15 -15.60
CA GLY A 900 3.35 -38.66 -15.28
C GLY A 900 2.57 -39.57 -14.34
N GLN A 901 2.98 -40.82 -14.13
CA GLN A 901 2.37 -41.71 -13.14
C GLN A 901 2.81 -41.39 -11.70
N THR A 902 4.07 -40.98 -11.53
CA THR A 902 4.68 -40.63 -10.23
C THR A 902 4.64 -39.14 -9.92
N ASN A 903 4.44 -38.31 -10.93
CA ASN A 903 4.09 -36.89 -10.80
C ASN A 903 2.84 -36.60 -11.64
N PRO A 904 1.63 -36.86 -11.10
CA PRO A 904 0.38 -36.68 -11.84
C PRO A 904 -0.03 -35.20 -11.96
N ASN A 905 0.62 -34.30 -11.21
CA ASN A 905 0.28 -32.88 -11.16
C ASN A 905 0.90 -32.12 -12.33
N ALA A 906 0.08 -31.80 -13.33
CA ALA A 906 0.42 -31.08 -14.55
C ALA A 906 -0.86 -30.66 -15.27
N ASP A 907 -0.72 -29.81 -16.30
CA ASP A 907 -1.72 -29.64 -17.36
C ASP A 907 -1.78 -30.92 -18.22
N LEU A 908 -2.98 -31.45 -18.48
CA LEU A 908 -3.16 -32.79 -19.08
C LEU A 908 -3.96 -32.79 -20.39
N ILE A 909 -5.00 -31.94 -20.50
CA ILE A 909 -5.95 -31.96 -21.63
C ILE A 909 -6.32 -30.54 -22.05
N GLN A 910 -6.15 -30.21 -23.34
CA GLN A 910 -6.74 -29.01 -23.95
C GLN A 910 -8.18 -29.29 -24.42
N LEU A 911 -9.07 -28.32 -24.19
CA LEU A 911 -10.51 -28.35 -24.44
C LEU A 911 -10.93 -27.11 -25.23
N SER A 912 -11.18 -27.26 -26.54
CA SER A 912 -11.59 -26.14 -27.40
C SER A 912 -13.10 -25.95 -27.39
N PHE A 913 -13.55 -24.76 -27.01
CA PHE A 913 -14.94 -24.33 -26.94
C PHE A 913 -15.23 -23.14 -27.86
N ARG A 914 -16.52 -22.81 -28.01
CA ARG A 914 -17.01 -21.60 -28.65
C ARG A 914 -18.30 -21.12 -28.01
N ALA A 915 -18.40 -19.82 -27.78
CA ALA A 915 -19.67 -19.18 -27.45
C ALA A 915 -20.53 -19.07 -28.71
N LYS A 916 -21.80 -19.44 -28.62
CA LYS A 916 -22.70 -19.42 -29.78
C LYS A 916 -22.98 -18.00 -30.22
N GLU A 917 -23.23 -17.85 -31.53
CA GLU A 917 -23.36 -16.55 -32.22
C GLU A 917 -24.50 -15.66 -31.69
N HIS A 918 -25.47 -16.26 -30.99
CA HIS A 918 -26.59 -15.57 -30.34
C HIS A 918 -26.72 -15.93 -28.84
N ALA A 919 -25.62 -16.35 -28.20
CA ALA A 919 -25.60 -16.59 -26.76
C ALA A 919 -25.86 -15.27 -26.01
N PRO A 920 -26.74 -15.24 -24.98
CA PRO A 920 -27.01 -14.03 -24.21
C PRO A 920 -25.79 -13.63 -23.37
N ALA A 921 -25.62 -12.33 -23.18
CA ALA A 921 -24.55 -11.76 -22.36
C ALA A 921 -24.54 -12.30 -20.92
N GLY A 922 -23.35 -12.33 -20.32
CA GLY A 922 -23.14 -12.71 -18.92
C GLY A 922 -22.48 -14.08 -18.76
N LEU A 923 -22.49 -14.59 -17.52
CA LEU A 923 -21.65 -15.72 -17.12
C LEU A 923 -22.18 -17.07 -17.62
N THR A 924 -21.25 -17.98 -17.90
CA THR A 924 -21.48 -19.40 -18.16
C THR A 924 -20.36 -20.22 -17.53
N ASN A 925 -20.67 -21.42 -17.03
CA ASN A 925 -19.70 -22.25 -16.32
C ASN A 925 -19.25 -23.44 -17.17
N VAL A 926 -17.99 -23.82 -17.01
CA VAL A 926 -17.45 -25.14 -17.39
C VAL A 926 -16.93 -25.79 -16.11
N GLU A 927 -17.52 -26.91 -15.71
CA GLU A 927 -17.37 -27.51 -14.38
C GLU A 927 -16.91 -28.96 -14.47
N VAL A 928 -15.95 -29.37 -13.65
CA VAL A 928 -15.54 -30.77 -13.48
C VAL A 928 -16.50 -31.46 -12.48
N ALA A 929 -17.72 -31.76 -12.92
CA ALA A 929 -18.77 -32.33 -12.08
C ALA A 929 -18.47 -33.73 -11.48
N ARG A 930 -17.44 -34.43 -12.00
CA ARG A 930 -16.89 -35.66 -11.38
C ARG A 930 -15.43 -35.84 -11.78
N LEU A 931 -14.59 -36.23 -10.80
CA LEU A 931 -13.25 -36.77 -11.05
C LEU A 931 -13.02 -38.02 -10.20
N VAL A 932 -12.47 -39.07 -10.81
CA VAL A 932 -11.93 -40.26 -10.13
C VAL A 932 -10.50 -40.48 -10.60
N THR A 933 -9.59 -40.76 -9.68
CA THR A 933 -8.22 -41.23 -9.98
C THR A 933 -8.04 -42.67 -9.50
N ALA A 934 -7.37 -43.52 -10.29
CA ALA A 934 -7.02 -44.89 -9.93
C ALA A 934 -5.49 -45.07 -9.79
N ASP A 935 -5.06 -45.79 -8.76
CA ASP A 935 -3.64 -45.98 -8.40
C ASP A 935 -2.99 -47.24 -9.01
N GLY A 936 -1.74 -47.53 -8.58
CA GLY A 936 -0.97 -48.71 -9.01
C GLY A 936 -1.51 -50.06 -8.54
N ALA A 937 -2.43 -50.09 -7.58
CA ALA A 937 -3.14 -51.29 -7.12
C ALA A 937 -4.55 -51.42 -7.72
N GLY A 938 -5.02 -50.41 -8.47
CA GLY A 938 -6.39 -50.31 -8.97
C GLY A 938 -7.39 -49.82 -7.91
N ALA A 939 -6.91 -49.13 -6.87
CA ALA A 939 -7.78 -48.44 -5.92
C ALA A 939 -8.27 -47.12 -6.54
N GLU A 940 -9.58 -47.02 -6.73
CA GLU A 940 -10.25 -45.77 -7.14
C GLU A 940 -10.38 -44.80 -5.96
N THR A 941 -10.28 -43.51 -6.24
CA THR A 941 -10.49 -42.41 -5.30
C THR A 941 -11.24 -41.31 -6.01
N ASP A 942 -12.49 -41.05 -5.59
CA ASP A 942 -13.23 -39.84 -5.99
C ASP A 942 -12.47 -38.59 -5.51
N ARG A 943 -12.51 -37.53 -6.30
CA ARG A 943 -11.81 -36.26 -6.05
C ARG A 943 -12.77 -35.09 -6.24
N ASP A 944 -12.53 -34.01 -5.52
CA ASP A 944 -13.29 -32.77 -5.69
C ASP A 944 -13.03 -32.14 -7.07
N GLY A 945 -14.09 -31.60 -7.65
CA GLY A 945 -14.09 -30.92 -8.94
C GLY A 945 -13.83 -29.41 -8.82
N THR A 946 -13.68 -28.76 -9.97
CA THR A 946 -13.46 -27.31 -10.07
C THR A 946 -14.41 -26.67 -11.08
N VAL A 947 -14.60 -25.36 -11.02
CA VAL A 947 -15.44 -24.58 -11.93
C VAL A 947 -14.61 -23.47 -12.54
N HIS A 948 -14.57 -23.39 -13.87
CA HIS A 948 -14.07 -22.25 -14.62
C HIS A 948 -15.26 -21.46 -15.16
N THR A 949 -15.33 -20.17 -14.83
CA THR A 949 -16.41 -19.27 -15.26
C THR A 949 -15.94 -18.46 -16.47
N VAL A 950 -16.76 -18.43 -17.51
CA VAL A 950 -16.51 -17.65 -18.73
C VAL A 950 -17.62 -16.60 -18.87
N ARG A 951 -17.24 -15.34 -19.07
CA ARG A 951 -18.14 -14.25 -19.42
C ARG A 951 -18.37 -14.22 -20.92
N ILE A 952 -19.63 -14.28 -21.35
CA ILE A 952 -20.00 -14.01 -22.75
C ILE A 952 -20.28 -12.52 -22.89
N ASP A 953 -19.49 -11.85 -23.73
CA ASP A 953 -19.67 -10.46 -24.09
C ASP A 953 -20.56 -10.32 -25.34
N VAL A 954 -21.53 -9.41 -25.26
CA VAL A 954 -22.33 -8.97 -26.41
C VAL A 954 -21.86 -7.57 -26.77
N ILE A 955 -21.37 -7.44 -28.00
CA ILE A 955 -20.87 -6.17 -28.57
C ILE A 955 -22.06 -5.25 -28.84
N ASP A 956 -22.17 -4.13 -28.14
CA ASP A 956 -23.28 -3.18 -28.32
C ASP A 956 -22.92 -2.08 -29.33
N LYS A 957 -23.70 -2.02 -30.41
CA LYS A 957 -23.58 -1.03 -31.49
C LYS A 957 -24.74 -0.04 -31.52
N ALA A 958 -25.69 -0.11 -30.59
CA ALA A 958 -26.90 0.70 -30.62
C ALA A 958 -26.61 2.21 -30.54
N ALA A 959 -25.67 2.62 -29.68
CA ALA A 959 -25.26 4.01 -29.54
C ALA A 959 -24.58 4.55 -30.81
N LEU A 960 -23.62 3.81 -31.38
CA LEU A 960 -22.92 4.19 -32.61
C LEU A 960 -23.91 4.31 -33.80
N ASN A 961 -24.81 3.34 -33.96
CA ASN A 961 -25.81 3.34 -35.03
C ASN A 961 -26.82 4.50 -34.90
N ALA A 962 -27.21 4.86 -33.68
CA ALA A 962 -28.07 6.03 -33.43
C ALA A 962 -27.36 7.34 -33.80
N LEU A 963 -26.07 7.46 -33.44
CA LEU A 963 -25.26 8.64 -33.73
C LEU A 963 -24.94 8.80 -35.23
N ILE A 964 -24.72 7.68 -35.95
CA ILE A 964 -24.60 7.66 -37.43
C ILE A 964 -25.87 8.25 -38.07
N ALA A 965 -27.05 7.82 -37.62
CA ALA A 965 -28.32 8.33 -38.13
C ALA A 965 -28.55 9.83 -37.79
N GLU A 966 -28.13 10.29 -36.60
CA GLU A 966 -28.18 11.72 -36.23
C GLU A 966 -27.22 12.56 -37.09
N ALA A 967 -25.98 12.11 -37.25
CA ALA A 967 -24.96 12.79 -38.03
C ALA A 967 -25.34 12.89 -39.51
N GLN A 968 -25.84 11.81 -40.12
CA GLN A 968 -26.32 11.83 -41.50
C GLN A 968 -27.54 12.76 -41.66
N SER A 969 -28.45 12.78 -40.68
CA SER A 969 -29.59 13.72 -40.68
C SER A 969 -29.15 15.18 -40.61
N ALA A 970 -28.15 15.50 -39.77
CA ALA A 970 -27.57 16.84 -39.66
C ALA A 970 -26.81 17.25 -40.93
N HIS A 971 -26.04 16.33 -41.51
CA HIS A 971 -25.40 16.49 -42.81
C HIS A 971 -26.44 16.80 -43.89
N ASP A 972 -27.47 15.96 -44.04
CA ASP A 972 -28.42 16.04 -45.15
C ASP A 972 -29.29 17.31 -45.11
N GLN A 973 -29.67 17.76 -43.92
CA GLN A 973 -30.42 19.01 -43.73
C GLN A 973 -29.60 20.28 -44.01
N ALA A 974 -28.27 20.21 -43.92
CA ALA A 974 -27.40 21.36 -44.10
C ALA A 974 -27.23 21.79 -45.57
N ALA A 975 -27.25 23.10 -45.80
CA ALA A 975 -26.84 23.73 -47.05
C ALA A 975 -25.49 24.42 -46.89
N GLU A 976 -24.55 24.19 -47.80
CA GLU A 976 -23.28 24.92 -47.85
C GLU A 976 -23.42 26.24 -48.62
N GLY A 977 -22.59 27.23 -48.28
CA GLY A 977 -22.51 28.50 -49.00
C GLY A 977 -21.81 29.60 -48.19
N LYS A 978 -22.33 30.83 -48.30
CA LYS A 978 -21.78 32.05 -47.66
C LYS A 978 -22.79 32.81 -46.80
N LEU A 979 -24.07 32.46 -46.86
CA LEU A 979 -25.16 33.19 -46.20
C LEU A 979 -25.32 32.75 -44.75
N ILE A 980 -25.93 33.61 -43.93
CA ILE A 980 -26.26 33.28 -42.54
C ILE A 980 -27.20 32.06 -42.50
N GLY A 981 -26.87 31.08 -41.65
CA GLY A 981 -27.56 29.79 -41.56
C GLY A 981 -27.10 28.74 -42.58
N GLN A 982 -26.15 29.05 -43.46
CA GLN A 982 -25.42 28.06 -44.26
C GLN A 982 -24.15 27.63 -43.56
N TYR A 983 -23.56 26.52 -44.01
CA TYR A 983 -22.27 26.02 -43.55
C TYR A 983 -21.15 26.37 -44.57
N PRO A 984 -19.89 26.54 -44.12
CA PRO A 984 -18.76 26.72 -45.03
C PRO A 984 -18.63 25.56 -46.04
N ALA A 985 -18.21 25.90 -47.26
CA ALA A 985 -17.99 24.90 -48.31
C ALA A 985 -16.91 23.89 -47.90
N GLY A 986 -17.26 22.60 -47.88
CA GLY A 986 -16.42 21.51 -47.39
C GLY A 986 -16.75 21.01 -45.98
N SER A 987 -17.51 21.75 -45.17
CA SER A 987 -17.96 21.27 -43.84
C SER A 987 -18.74 19.96 -43.94
N LYS A 988 -19.60 19.81 -44.96
CA LYS A 988 -20.37 18.58 -45.20
C LYS A 988 -19.48 17.41 -45.57
N ALA A 989 -18.49 17.62 -46.43
CA ALA A 989 -17.53 16.58 -46.80
C ALA A 989 -16.71 16.09 -45.59
N THR A 990 -16.36 17.00 -44.67
CA THR A 990 -15.68 16.65 -43.40
C THR A 990 -16.57 15.81 -42.49
N LEU A 991 -17.86 16.14 -42.35
CA LEU A 991 -18.79 15.34 -41.54
C LEU A 991 -19.06 13.97 -42.19
N GLN A 992 -19.28 13.91 -43.51
CA GLN A 992 -19.49 12.65 -44.22
C GLN A 992 -18.29 11.71 -44.06
N ALA A 993 -17.05 12.21 -44.16
CA ALA A 993 -15.86 11.39 -43.94
C ALA A 993 -15.77 10.79 -42.51
N ALA A 994 -16.37 11.44 -41.50
CA ALA A 994 -16.49 10.89 -40.15
C ALA A 994 -17.62 9.86 -40.04
N ILE A 995 -18.74 10.05 -40.76
CA ILE A 995 -19.84 9.08 -40.86
C ILE A 995 -19.34 7.80 -41.54
N ASP A 996 -18.70 7.90 -42.71
CA ASP A 996 -18.16 6.76 -43.47
C ASP A 996 -17.17 5.92 -42.63
N ALA A 997 -16.38 6.59 -41.77
CA ALA A 997 -15.45 5.94 -40.85
C ALA A 997 -16.17 5.23 -39.68
N ALA A 998 -17.25 5.82 -39.16
CA ALA A 998 -18.08 5.23 -38.13
C ALA A 998 -18.88 4.01 -38.65
N GLU A 999 -19.46 4.11 -39.85
CA GLU A 999 -20.12 2.99 -40.56
C GLU A 999 -19.14 1.82 -40.77
N THR A 1000 -17.90 2.11 -41.17
CA THR A 1000 -16.84 1.09 -41.32
C THR A 1000 -16.56 0.32 -40.01
N VAL A 1001 -16.77 0.92 -38.84
CA VAL A 1001 -16.65 0.24 -37.54
C VAL A 1001 -17.95 -0.47 -37.16
N ALA A 1002 -19.11 0.12 -37.46
CA ALA A 1002 -20.42 -0.48 -37.22
C ALA A 1002 -20.63 -1.78 -38.02
N ASP A 1003 -20.23 -1.83 -39.29
CA ASP A 1003 -20.36 -3.02 -40.15
C ASP A 1003 -19.33 -4.12 -39.83
N ASN A 1004 -18.21 -3.80 -39.18
CA ASN A 1004 -17.19 -4.78 -38.83
C ASN A 1004 -17.68 -5.74 -37.74
N SER A 1005 -17.92 -7.01 -38.08
CA SER A 1005 -18.30 -8.07 -37.13
C SER A 1005 -17.28 -8.28 -36.00
N ASN A 1006 -16.02 -7.91 -36.23
CA ASN A 1006 -14.88 -8.13 -35.34
C ASN A 1006 -14.42 -6.81 -34.70
N ALA A 1007 -15.32 -5.84 -34.51
CA ALA A 1007 -15.04 -4.62 -33.76
C ALA A 1007 -15.14 -4.89 -32.25
N THR A 1008 -14.14 -4.48 -31.48
CA THR A 1008 -14.20 -4.46 -30.01
C THR A 1008 -15.05 -3.28 -29.53
N GLN A 1009 -15.57 -3.35 -28.30
CA GLN A 1009 -16.37 -2.26 -27.74
C GLN A 1009 -15.58 -0.95 -27.70
N ASP A 1010 -14.32 -0.97 -27.25
CA ASP A 1010 -13.44 0.21 -27.22
C ASP A 1010 -13.36 0.93 -28.58
N ARG A 1011 -13.36 0.17 -29.70
CA ARG A 1011 -13.31 0.74 -31.05
C ARG A 1011 -14.65 1.31 -31.51
N ILE A 1012 -15.76 0.75 -31.04
CA ILE A 1012 -17.12 1.26 -31.28
C ILE A 1012 -17.33 2.55 -30.48
N ASP A 1013 -16.84 2.60 -29.25
CA ASP A 1013 -16.91 3.75 -28.36
C ASP A 1013 -15.97 4.87 -28.83
N GLU A 1014 -14.75 4.53 -29.31
CA GLU A 1014 -13.84 5.45 -29.99
C GLU A 1014 -14.49 6.04 -31.27
N ALA A 1015 -15.09 5.20 -32.12
CA ALA A 1015 -15.78 5.65 -33.32
C ALA A 1015 -16.97 6.57 -32.99
N ALA A 1016 -17.72 6.28 -31.92
CA ALA A 1016 -18.80 7.13 -31.44
C ALA A 1016 -18.27 8.48 -30.91
N ALA A 1017 -17.18 8.49 -30.15
CA ALA A 1017 -16.54 9.71 -29.66
C ALA A 1017 -16.03 10.60 -30.81
N LEU A 1018 -15.38 10.00 -31.81
CA LEU A 1018 -14.87 10.69 -33.00
C LEU A 1018 -16.01 11.26 -33.86
N LEU A 1019 -17.07 10.49 -34.11
CA LEU A 1019 -18.24 10.95 -34.86
C LEU A 1019 -18.98 12.08 -34.12
N ASN A 1020 -19.13 11.98 -32.80
CA ASN A 1020 -19.76 13.02 -31.99
C ASN A 1020 -18.94 14.33 -32.03
N ALA A 1021 -17.60 14.23 -31.92
CA ALA A 1021 -16.72 15.39 -32.06
C ALA A 1021 -16.83 16.04 -33.45
N ALA A 1022 -16.90 15.24 -34.52
CA ALA A 1022 -17.11 15.74 -35.88
C ALA A 1022 -18.48 16.40 -36.06
N LEU A 1023 -19.55 15.83 -35.49
CA LEU A 1023 -20.90 16.38 -35.51
C LEU A 1023 -20.99 17.72 -34.75
N LEU A 1024 -20.41 17.81 -33.56
CA LEU A 1024 -20.35 19.06 -32.79
C LEU A 1024 -19.52 20.14 -33.49
N HIS A 1025 -18.38 19.76 -34.11
CA HIS A 1025 -17.60 20.70 -34.91
C HIS A 1025 -18.39 21.19 -36.13
N PHE A 1026 -19.06 20.28 -36.85
CA PHE A 1026 -19.92 20.62 -37.97
C PHE A 1026 -21.02 21.61 -37.56
N GLN A 1027 -21.79 21.28 -36.51
CA GLN A 1027 -22.86 22.14 -35.98
C GLN A 1027 -22.33 23.53 -35.59
N SER A 1028 -21.15 23.62 -34.95
CA SER A 1028 -20.56 24.91 -34.57
C SER A 1028 -20.00 25.74 -35.73
N SER A 1029 -19.79 25.14 -36.92
CA SER A 1029 -19.27 25.84 -38.10
C SER A 1029 -20.32 26.69 -38.86
N VAL A 1030 -21.59 26.69 -38.45
CA VAL A 1030 -22.66 27.46 -39.12
C VAL A 1030 -22.35 28.97 -39.19
N ILE A 1031 -22.56 29.58 -40.35
CA ILE A 1031 -22.31 31.00 -40.58
C ILE A 1031 -23.35 31.83 -39.81
N VAL A 1032 -22.91 32.56 -38.80
CA VAL A 1032 -23.76 33.46 -37.97
C VAL A 1032 -23.58 34.95 -38.30
N LYS A 1033 -22.49 35.33 -38.97
CA LYS A 1033 -22.25 36.67 -39.52
C LYS A 1033 -21.46 36.56 -40.82
N ILE A 1034 -21.74 37.45 -41.78
CA ILE A 1034 -20.95 37.62 -43.01
C ILE A 1034 -19.83 38.64 -42.74
N PRO A 1035 -18.55 38.29 -42.98
CA PRO A 1035 -17.46 39.26 -42.94
C PRO A 1035 -17.64 40.33 -44.02
N SER A 1036 -17.41 41.60 -43.66
CA SER A 1036 -17.55 42.77 -44.55
C SER A 1036 -18.95 43.05 -45.11
N ASP A 1037 -19.99 42.40 -44.56
CA ASP A 1037 -21.33 42.97 -44.54
C ASP A 1037 -21.37 44.01 -43.39
N HIS A 1038 -21.35 45.29 -43.75
CA HIS A 1038 -21.29 46.42 -42.80
C HIS A 1038 -22.65 47.14 -42.68
N ASN A 1039 -23.66 46.70 -43.43
CA ASN A 1039 -25.02 47.23 -43.37
C ASN A 1039 -26.04 46.25 -42.75
N GLU A 1040 -25.63 44.99 -42.56
CA GLU A 1040 -26.38 43.84 -42.03
C GLU A 1040 -27.58 43.39 -42.89
N ASP A 1041 -27.56 43.64 -44.22
CA ASP A 1041 -28.59 43.18 -45.18
C ASP A 1041 -28.31 41.82 -45.86
N GLY A 1042 -27.29 41.08 -45.41
CA GLY A 1042 -27.11 39.65 -45.67
C GLY A 1042 -26.26 39.30 -46.89
N LYS A 1043 -25.41 40.23 -47.33
CA LYS A 1043 -24.58 40.12 -48.55
C LYS A 1043 -23.46 41.16 -48.50
N ILE A 1044 -22.34 40.90 -49.19
CA ILE A 1044 -21.32 41.92 -49.44
C ILE A 1044 -21.69 42.64 -50.74
N SER A 1045 -21.91 43.96 -50.69
CA SER A 1045 -22.55 44.69 -51.78
C SER A 1045 -22.00 46.11 -51.99
N VAL A 1046 -22.46 46.78 -53.05
CA VAL A 1046 -22.18 48.22 -53.26
C VAL A 1046 -22.76 49.13 -52.18
N GLY A 1047 -23.64 48.64 -51.30
CA GLY A 1047 -24.08 49.35 -50.09
C GLY A 1047 -22.95 49.44 -49.06
N ASP A 1048 -22.25 48.33 -48.84
CA ASP A 1048 -21.12 48.20 -47.92
C ASP A 1048 -19.91 48.99 -48.44
N LEU A 1049 -19.66 48.94 -49.75
CA LEU A 1049 -18.66 49.80 -50.40
C LEU A 1049 -19.01 51.29 -50.25
N ALA A 1050 -20.30 51.66 -50.17
CA ALA A 1050 -20.71 53.03 -49.91
C ALA A 1050 -20.58 53.44 -48.43
N ILE A 1051 -20.65 52.49 -47.49
CA ILE A 1051 -20.29 52.72 -46.08
C ILE A 1051 -18.78 52.97 -45.96
N MET A 1052 -17.95 52.13 -46.56
CA MET A 1052 -16.49 52.30 -46.59
C MET A 1052 -16.08 53.60 -47.31
N ALA A 1053 -16.65 53.88 -48.49
CA ALA A 1053 -16.33 55.09 -49.26
C ALA A 1053 -16.77 56.40 -48.58
N LYS A 1054 -17.75 56.35 -47.65
CA LYS A 1054 -18.17 57.51 -46.84
C LYS A 1054 -17.10 57.95 -45.84
N VAL A 1055 -16.20 57.04 -45.44
CA VAL A 1055 -15.12 57.28 -44.45
C VAL A 1055 -13.72 57.19 -45.08
N TYR A 1056 -13.65 57.11 -46.41
CA TYR A 1056 -12.41 57.09 -47.18
C TYR A 1056 -11.50 58.28 -46.85
N GLY A 1057 -10.22 57.98 -46.59
CA GLY A 1057 -9.21 58.95 -46.19
C GLY A 1057 -9.12 59.20 -44.68
N MET A 1058 -9.98 58.59 -43.86
CA MET A 1058 -9.79 58.57 -42.40
C MET A 1058 -8.58 57.70 -42.00
N THR A 1059 -7.99 58.04 -40.87
CA THR A 1059 -6.81 57.39 -40.28
C THR A 1059 -6.98 57.21 -38.77
N TYR A 1060 -6.12 56.42 -38.13
CA TYR A 1060 -6.12 56.26 -36.66
C TYR A 1060 -5.87 57.56 -35.85
N GLU A 1061 -5.50 58.66 -36.50
CA GLU A 1061 -5.35 59.98 -35.87
C GLU A 1061 -6.66 60.79 -35.89
N ASP A 1062 -7.67 60.35 -36.64
CA ASP A 1062 -8.94 61.05 -36.82
C ASP A 1062 -9.97 60.73 -35.73
N ALA A 1063 -10.64 61.77 -35.24
CA ALA A 1063 -11.70 61.68 -34.24
C ALA A 1063 -12.93 60.96 -34.82
N GLY A 1064 -13.01 59.66 -34.58
CA GLY A 1064 -14.01 58.74 -35.13
C GLY A 1064 -13.48 57.37 -35.53
N TRP A 1065 -12.15 57.14 -35.47
CA TRP A 1065 -11.52 55.89 -35.87
C TRP A 1065 -12.11 54.64 -35.22
N ASP A 1066 -12.36 54.67 -33.90
CA ASP A 1066 -12.85 53.49 -33.16
C ASP A 1066 -14.18 52.94 -33.69
N GLN A 1067 -14.98 53.78 -34.37
CA GLN A 1067 -16.27 53.45 -34.97
C GLN A 1067 -16.19 53.02 -36.45
N VAL A 1068 -14.99 53.01 -37.04
CA VAL A 1068 -14.76 52.68 -38.46
C VAL A 1068 -13.58 51.73 -38.68
N GLN A 1069 -12.86 51.34 -37.63
CA GLN A 1069 -11.67 50.47 -37.70
C GLN A 1069 -11.95 49.07 -38.25
N ASP A 1070 -13.20 48.60 -38.29
CA ASP A 1070 -13.59 47.34 -38.95
C ASP A 1070 -13.59 47.44 -40.49
N LEU A 1071 -13.49 48.65 -41.03
CA LEU A 1071 -13.34 48.94 -42.46
C LEU A 1071 -11.87 49.00 -42.91
N ASP A 1072 -10.91 48.95 -41.99
CA ASP A 1072 -9.48 48.81 -42.28
C ASP A 1072 -9.17 47.33 -42.58
N LEU A 1073 -9.39 46.92 -43.83
CA LEU A 1073 -9.29 45.52 -44.24
C LEU A 1073 -7.83 45.06 -44.36
N ASN A 1074 -6.90 45.98 -44.56
CA ASN A 1074 -5.48 45.69 -44.73
C ASN A 1074 -4.64 45.86 -43.43
N ASN A 1075 -5.19 46.56 -42.44
CA ASN A 1075 -4.61 46.91 -41.13
C ASN A 1075 -3.43 47.91 -41.16
N ASP A 1076 -3.35 48.79 -42.17
CA ASP A 1076 -2.33 49.87 -42.26
C ASP A 1076 -2.68 51.14 -41.45
N LYS A 1077 -3.84 51.17 -40.80
CA LYS A 1077 -4.38 52.26 -39.96
C LYS A 1077 -4.96 53.45 -40.74
N ARG A 1078 -5.48 53.17 -41.94
CA ARG A 1078 -6.15 54.12 -42.84
C ARG A 1078 -7.30 53.42 -43.56
N ILE A 1079 -8.28 54.19 -44.04
CA ILE A 1079 -9.28 53.70 -45.01
C ILE A 1079 -8.87 54.22 -46.40
N ASP A 1080 -8.22 53.39 -47.18
CA ASP A 1080 -7.47 53.76 -48.37
C ASP A 1080 -8.06 53.10 -49.66
N ILE A 1081 -7.45 53.34 -50.82
CA ILE A 1081 -7.85 52.73 -52.09
C ILE A 1081 -7.61 51.20 -52.08
N LEU A 1082 -6.71 50.70 -51.25
CA LEU A 1082 -6.47 49.28 -51.02
C LEU A 1082 -7.69 48.62 -50.37
N ASP A 1083 -8.26 49.19 -49.31
CA ASP A 1083 -9.44 48.64 -48.62
C ASP A 1083 -10.67 48.68 -49.51
N LEU A 1084 -10.91 49.81 -50.19
CA LEU A 1084 -11.95 49.89 -51.23
C LEU A 1084 -11.74 48.87 -52.35
N THR A 1085 -10.48 48.57 -52.71
CA THR A 1085 -10.18 47.55 -53.73
C THR A 1085 -10.38 46.13 -53.18
N MET A 1086 -10.10 45.88 -51.91
CA MET A 1086 -10.33 44.60 -51.24
C MET A 1086 -11.83 44.34 -51.11
N LEU A 1087 -12.60 45.29 -50.59
CA LEU A 1087 -14.06 45.18 -50.52
C LEU A 1087 -14.69 45.09 -51.93
N ALA A 1088 -14.22 45.87 -52.91
CA ALA A 1088 -14.71 45.76 -54.28
C ALA A 1088 -14.38 44.40 -54.93
N ARG A 1089 -13.26 43.76 -54.60
CA ARG A 1089 -12.99 42.37 -55.01
C ARG A 1089 -13.94 41.40 -54.31
N MET A 1090 -14.13 41.53 -53.00
CA MET A 1090 -15.07 40.69 -52.24
C MET A 1090 -16.50 40.79 -52.80
N ILE A 1091 -16.92 41.97 -53.30
CA ILE A 1091 -18.21 42.18 -53.99
C ILE A 1091 -18.24 41.55 -55.39
N LEU A 1092 -17.13 41.56 -56.13
CA LEU A 1092 -17.01 40.89 -57.44
C LEU A 1092 -16.90 39.36 -57.32
N GLU A 1093 -16.52 38.87 -56.14
CA GLU A 1093 -16.30 37.46 -55.80
C GLU A 1093 -17.42 36.89 -54.89
N TRP A 1094 -18.47 37.66 -54.60
CA TRP A 1094 -19.59 37.32 -53.71
C TRP A 1094 -20.59 36.33 -54.33
#